data_AF-A0A178ZVL7-F1
#
_entry.id   AF-A0A178ZVL7-F1
#
_cell.length_a   1.000
_cell.length_b   1.000
_cell.length_c   1.000
_cell.angle_alpha   90.00
_cell.angle_beta   90.00
_cell.angle_gamma   90.00
#
_symmetry.space_group_name_H-M   'P 1'
#
loop_
_entity.id
_entity.type
_entity.pdbx_description
1 polymer ?
#
loop_
_entity_poly.entity_id
_entity_poly.type
_entity_poly.pdbx_seq_one_letter_code
_entity_poly.pdbx_strand_id
1 'polypeptide(L)'
;MNRQRNHTIRHSLEKAVESIYGVDAGDLLLCPLAQIQDTDVRLWQLRLSCTPLLTGVHHPTEHFDRLDQQLSVLLQRPGGSIKESSPRVDALLHDIVSKGERLLARLPKVPQRSFSLPLNNGIGRKQGSTLWDCIKDGTWATKYILPEAQSYFQPQRPDDADSILKLLSRLQDLAWENFYVTTRIDTNSLVLAAVFANQGSVPDLRLARNSLEYVNVLSELFDEYQAMCDAASFGIQDPFEDDSDEASALKDALFPRERDGHEQAMVIVKVFVWSAWQRSVMLHFYYVIGVQLAHGYSATWNSFLAVRGIRELESLSRDAYRGTCTDYLCNWAFELLRTSRTSIGLDFRRMISRFDAQFHGRPGRCVRDSTDTCEGGEPETCQRFTAAEDAAQSAHAPGCNGHCPRILWNAPSYYECRKPAAIAVVEDSTRLNYSPVSRQTLAISHVWSHGQGGRPETGINTCLHRRYCRLAHQFGCDTYWIDAACVPSETTLRRRAIASINEIFATAKVTLVIDMDVQSITVTLPHPSIAEIETLVSTLLVSDWTVRGWTLLEGIRGSRAIWLLCKDDGVLNLRHVLAELHERGAIDIGVLLGSAQHLIPHSDPTSSKTVEEAGYLLSQRHTSWPEDVIACWTLLINAPVSKEAAGLWENQTQVRSGYILSSAPRVGTMQSFGWAPSTPYSRPIKRSVGLEGGRIQEYSVRFPSYDGEGSLSLDITRDGLRGRWRIVEVDRSLLDSNKDLCCELTHPPEAYYDDEVAFEDAELIYAHPDDALAWLTVEELLDHGARVRLIRAVAEDGISPAVGSSQRGEAFGLVAAICASVDGGSSWEWKGVYSWQESENYEGWEIDEMLIT
;
A
#
# COMPACT_ATOMS: atom_id res chain seq x y z
N MET A 1 0.24 13.64 -35.88
CA MET A 1 0.22 12.29 -35.30
C MET A 1 -0.41 12.21 -33.91
N ASN A 2 -0.02 13.03 -32.92
CA ASN A 2 -0.81 13.18 -31.66
C ASN A 2 -2.30 13.48 -31.92
N ARG A 3 -2.62 14.21 -33.00
CA ARG A 3 -4.02 14.47 -33.42
C ARG A 3 -4.82 13.24 -33.85
N GLN A 4 -4.21 12.25 -34.52
CA GLN A 4 -4.93 11.03 -34.96
C GLN A 4 -5.19 10.09 -33.78
N ARG A 5 -4.20 9.90 -32.89
CA ARG A 5 -4.34 9.12 -31.66
C ARG A 5 -5.40 9.70 -30.72
N ASN A 6 -5.45 11.03 -30.59
CA ASN A 6 -6.49 11.73 -29.82
C ASN A 6 -7.87 11.58 -30.47
N HIS A 7 -7.96 11.56 -31.81
CA HIS A 7 -9.24 11.42 -32.50
C HIS A 7 -9.86 10.03 -32.33
N THR A 8 -9.04 8.96 -32.36
CA THR A 8 -9.49 7.58 -32.12
C THR A 8 -9.98 7.39 -30.68
N ILE A 9 -9.23 7.90 -29.68
CA ILE A 9 -9.65 7.83 -28.27
C ILE A 9 -10.97 8.57 -28.06
N ARG A 10 -11.10 9.77 -28.64
CA ARG A 10 -12.34 10.55 -28.56
C ARG A 10 -13.55 9.78 -29.11
N HIS A 11 -13.42 9.18 -30.29
CA HIS A 11 -14.52 8.44 -30.90
C HIS A 11 -14.93 7.20 -30.07
N SER A 12 -13.95 6.45 -29.54
CA SER A 12 -14.24 5.32 -28.65
C SER A 12 -14.87 5.77 -27.32
N LEU A 13 -14.44 6.93 -26.80
CA LEU A 13 -15.04 7.52 -25.60
C LEU A 13 -16.46 8.03 -25.85
N GLU A 14 -16.74 8.63 -27.01
CA GLU A 14 -18.09 9.03 -27.42
C GLU A 14 -19.04 7.80 -27.37
N LYS A 15 -18.61 6.67 -27.94
CA LYS A 15 -19.37 5.40 -27.85
C LYS A 15 -19.56 4.91 -26.41
N ALA A 16 -18.52 5.01 -25.57
CA ALA A 16 -18.61 4.64 -24.17
C ALA A 16 -19.63 5.52 -23.42
N VAL A 17 -19.61 6.83 -23.66
CA VAL A 17 -20.54 7.81 -23.06
C VAL A 17 -21.97 7.56 -23.53
N GLU A 18 -22.19 7.27 -24.81
CA GLU A 18 -23.50 6.87 -25.33
C GLU A 18 -24.03 5.61 -24.63
N SER A 19 -23.17 4.62 -24.38
CA SER A 19 -23.56 3.35 -23.76
C SER A 19 -23.99 3.44 -22.30
N ILE A 20 -23.56 4.49 -21.59
CA ILE A 20 -23.92 4.72 -20.17
C ILE A 20 -25.03 5.76 -20.01
N TYR A 21 -25.45 6.41 -21.10
CA TYR A 21 -26.45 7.46 -21.03
C TYR A 21 -27.84 6.91 -20.68
N GLY A 22 -28.45 7.46 -19.62
CA GLY A 22 -29.79 7.05 -19.17
C GLY A 22 -29.82 5.72 -18.41
N VAL A 23 -28.66 5.16 -18.09
CA VAL A 23 -28.52 3.99 -17.22
C VAL A 23 -28.69 4.42 -15.76
N ASP A 24 -29.41 3.63 -14.96
CA ASP A 24 -29.51 3.88 -13.52
C ASP A 24 -28.12 3.74 -12.88
N ALA A 25 -27.81 4.62 -11.91
CA ALA A 25 -26.51 4.60 -11.24
C ALA A 25 -26.19 3.22 -10.63
N GLY A 26 -27.25 2.48 -10.24
CA GLY A 26 -27.14 1.14 -9.69
C GLY A 26 -26.69 0.04 -10.66
N ASP A 27 -26.89 0.25 -11.95
CA ASP A 27 -26.55 -0.72 -13.01
C ASP A 27 -25.21 -0.36 -13.69
N LEU A 28 -24.65 0.81 -13.38
CA LEU A 28 -23.33 1.22 -13.87
C LEU A 28 -22.23 0.33 -13.29
N LEU A 29 -21.33 -0.10 -14.17
CA LEU A 29 -20.15 -0.92 -13.83
C LEU A 29 -20.50 -2.28 -13.19
N LEU A 30 -21.73 -2.77 -13.35
CA LEU A 30 -22.11 -4.08 -12.84
C LEU A 30 -21.33 -5.18 -13.61
N CYS A 31 -20.58 -5.98 -12.87
CA CYS A 31 -19.84 -7.13 -13.39
C CYS A 31 -20.58 -8.43 -13.04
N PRO A 32 -21.18 -9.15 -14.02
CA PRO A 32 -21.98 -10.36 -13.74
C PRO A 32 -21.18 -11.46 -13.06
N LEU A 33 -19.92 -11.63 -13.44
CA LEU A 33 -19.04 -12.65 -12.84
C LEU A 33 -18.82 -12.38 -11.35
N ALA A 34 -18.76 -11.11 -10.93
CA ALA A 34 -18.62 -10.77 -9.51
C ALA A 34 -19.87 -11.12 -8.67
N GLN A 35 -21.03 -11.32 -9.30
CA GLN A 35 -22.28 -11.65 -8.60
C GLN A 35 -22.42 -13.16 -8.32
N ILE A 36 -21.50 -13.98 -8.82
CA ILE A 36 -21.50 -15.42 -8.59
C ILE A 36 -20.91 -15.67 -7.20
N GLN A 37 -21.78 -16.17 -6.30
CA GLN A 37 -21.41 -16.44 -4.91
C GLN A 37 -20.55 -17.70 -4.76
N ASP A 38 -20.78 -18.70 -5.61
CA ASP A 38 -19.99 -19.93 -5.64
C ASP A 38 -18.64 -19.66 -6.30
N THR A 39 -17.57 -19.71 -5.49
CA THR A 39 -16.21 -19.40 -5.94
C THR A 39 -15.74 -20.35 -7.03
N ASP A 40 -16.02 -21.65 -6.93
CA ASP A 40 -15.56 -22.63 -7.92
C ASP A 40 -16.24 -22.41 -9.27
N VAL A 41 -17.55 -22.14 -9.25
CA VAL A 41 -18.31 -21.77 -10.44
C VAL A 41 -17.77 -20.47 -11.04
N ARG A 42 -17.44 -19.47 -10.21
CA ARG A 42 -16.90 -18.18 -10.68
C ARG A 42 -15.54 -18.36 -11.34
N LEU A 43 -14.61 -19.06 -10.67
CA LEU A 43 -13.26 -19.31 -11.19
C LEU A 43 -13.33 -20.13 -12.47
N TRP A 44 -14.22 -21.14 -12.55
CA TRP A 44 -14.44 -21.88 -13.77
C TRP A 44 -14.93 -21.01 -14.92
N GLN A 45 -15.91 -20.12 -14.69
CA GLN A 45 -16.36 -19.18 -15.72
C GLN A 45 -15.27 -18.20 -16.15
N LEU A 46 -14.39 -17.79 -15.24
CA LEU A 46 -13.22 -16.97 -15.57
C LEU A 46 -12.25 -17.73 -16.48
N ARG A 47 -11.97 -19.00 -16.21
CA ARG A 47 -11.15 -19.85 -17.11
C ARG A 47 -11.74 -19.94 -18.51
N LEU A 48 -13.06 -20.20 -18.62
CA LEU A 48 -13.74 -20.24 -19.91
C LEU A 48 -13.68 -18.90 -20.65
N SER A 49 -13.65 -17.78 -19.94
CA SER A 49 -13.50 -16.44 -20.53
C SER A 49 -12.12 -16.20 -21.18
N CYS A 50 -11.12 -17.03 -20.87
CA CYS A 50 -9.78 -16.95 -21.47
C CYS A 50 -9.70 -17.55 -22.87
N THR A 51 -10.57 -18.51 -23.23
CA THR A 51 -10.60 -19.13 -24.58
C THR A 51 -10.64 -18.08 -25.71
N PRO A 52 -11.54 -17.09 -25.69
CA PRO A 52 -11.58 -16.09 -26.75
C PRO A 52 -10.42 -15.07 -26.67
N LEU A 53 -9.77 -14.89 -25.51
CA LEU A 53 -8.53 -14.10 -25.40
C LEU A 53 -7.36 -14.83 -26.06
N LEU A 54 -7.19 -16.12 -25.73
CA LEU A 54 -6.15 -17.01 -26.27
C LEU A 54 -6.28 -17.23 -27.76
N THR A 55 -7.49 -17.20 -28.32
CA THR A 55 -7.71 -17.28 -29.77
C THR A 55 -7.60 -15.91 -30.44
N GLY A 56 -8.13 -14.85 -29.81
CA GLY A 56 -8.13 -13.48 -30.33
C GLY A 56 -6.74 -12.89 -30.54
N VAL A 57 -5.79 -13.18 -29.64
CA VAL A 57 -4.40 -12.69 -29.75
C VAL A 57 -3.66 -13.19 -31.00
N HIS A 58 -4.13 -14.28 -31.61
CA HIS A 58 -3.55 -14.80 -32.85
C HIS A 58 -4.00 -14.05 -34.10
N HIS A 59 -5.03 -13.20 -34.01
CA HIS A 59 -5.57 -12.49 -35.17
C HIS A 59 -4.46 -11.70 -35.91
N PRO A 60 -4.38 -11.78 -37.25
CA PRO A 60 -3.24 -11.23 -37.99
C PRO A 60 -3.03 -9.72 -37.79
N THR A 61 -4.12 -8.94 -37.71
CA THR A 61 -4.07 -7.47 -37.72
C THR A 61 -4.91 -6.78 -36.64
N GLU A 62 -5.76 -7.52 -35.92
CA GLU A 62 -6.78 -6.95 -35.01
C GLU A 62 -6.69 -7.54 -33.61
N HIS A 63 -5.50 -8.01 -33.20
CA HIS A 63 -5.32 -8.69 -31.91
C HIS A 63 -5.82 -7.84 -30.73
N PHE A 64 -5.51 -6.52 -30.70
CA PHE A 64 -6.02 -5.64 -29.64
C PHE A 64 -7.54 -5.57 -29.66
N ASP A 65 -8.15 -5.34 -30.83
CA ASP A 65 -9.59 -5.16 -30.94
C ASP A 65 -10.36 -6.44 -30.58
N ARG A 66 -9.77 -7.62 -30.87
CA ARG A 66 -10.30 -8.92 -30.44
C ARG A 66 -10.21 -9.10 -28.93
N LEU A 67 -9.06 -8.80 -28.32
CA LEU A 67 -8.88 -8.89 -26.87
C LEU A 67 -9.80 -7.92 -26.13
N ASP A 68 -9.88 -6.67 -26.61
CA ASP A 68 -10.76 -5.65 -26.08
C ASP A 68 -12.22 -6.07 -26.17
N GLN A 69 -12.67 -6.57 -27.33
CA GLN A 69 -14.04 -7.07 -27.49
C GLN A 69 -14.43 -8.06 -26.38
N GLN A 70 -13.55 -9.01 -26.06
CA GLN A 70 -13.80 -10.01 -25.02
C GLN A 70 -13.77 -9.43 -23.62
N LEU A 71 -12.77 -8.62 -23.29
CA LEU A 71 -12.72 -7.97 -21.96
C LEU A 71 -13.96 -7.10 -21.74
N SER A 72 -14.46 -6.51 -22.82
CA SER A 72 -15.52 -5.52 -22.77
C SER A 72 -16.92 -6.09 -22.47
N VAL A 73 -17.07 -7.43 -22.49
CA VAL A 73 -18.29 -8.12 -22.07
C VAL A 73 -18.36 -8.33 -20.56
N LEU A 74 -17.25 -8.15 -19.84
CA LEU A 74 -17.19 -8.30 -18.38
C LEU A 74 -18.04 -7.25 -17.66
N LEU A 75 -18.21 -6.07 -18.27
CA LEU A 75 -19.13 -5.04 -17.79
C LEU A 75 -20.41 -5.07 -18.62
N GLN A 76 -21.56 -5.14 -17.94
CA GLN A 76 -22.84 -5.05 -18.63
C GLN A 76 -23.00 -3.70 -19.32
N ARG A 77 -23.56 -3.74 -20.53
CA ARG A 77 -23.97 -2.54 -21.28
C ARG A 77 -25.47 -2.58 -21.48
N PRO A 78 -26.24 -1.81 -20.71
CA PRO A 78 -27.66 -1.65 -20.98
C PRO A 78 -27.80 -1.10 -22.41
N GLY A 79 -28.59 -1.76 -23.25
CA GLY A 79 -28.73 -1.45 -24.69
C GLY A 79 -29.45 -0.13 -24.99
N GLY A 80 -29.08 0.96 -24.34
CA GLY A 80 -29.64 2.29 -24.53
C GLY A 80 -29.18 2.90 -25.85
N SER A 81 -29.96 2.69 -26.92
CA SER A 81 -29.83 3.54 -28.11
C SER A 81 -30.53 4.87 -27.84
N ILE A 82 -29.81 5.99 -28.01
CA ILE A 82 -30.38 7.34 -27.95
C ILE A 82 -31.35 7.48 -29.14
N LYS A 83 -32.64 7.25 -28.89
CA LYS A 83 -33.66 7.22 -29.96
C LYS A 83 -33.96 8.59 -30.55
N GLU A 84 -33.75 9.69 -29.82
CA GLU A 84 -33.80 11.07 -30.31
C GLU A 84 -32.89 11.97 -29.43
N SER A 85 -31.86 12.60 -30.00
CA SER A 85 -30.99 13.52 -29.25
C SER A 85 -31.53 14.95 -29.32
N SER A 86 -31.61 15.62 -28.16
CA SER A 86 -31.92 17.05 -28.10
C SER A 86 -30.61 17.85 -27.94
N PRO A 87 -30.56 19.13 -28.34
CA PRO A 87 -29.36 19.95 -28.18
C PRO A 87 -28.81 20.01 -26.75
N ARG A 88 -29.68 19.82 -25.73
CA ARG A 88 -29.28 19.74 -24.32
C ARG A 88 -28.58 18.43 -23.99
N VAL A 89 -29.05 17.32 -24.57
CA VAL A 89 -28.44 15.99 -24.41
C VAL A 89 -27.09 15.96 -25.11
N ASP A 90 -27.00 16.49 -26.33
CA ASP A 90 -25.72 16.57 -27.07
C ASP A 90 -24.67 17.38 -26.30
N ALA A 91 -25.08 18.51 -25.69
CA ALA A 91 -24.20 19.33 -24.87
C ALA A 91 -23.71 18.59 -23.61
N LEU A 92 -24.57 17.82 -22.95
CA LEU A 92 -24.21 17.01 -21.79
C LEU A 92 -23.24 15.88 -22.17
N LEU A 93 -23.52 15.14 -23.24
CA LEU A 93 -22.64 14.08 -23.73
C LEU A 93 -21.27 14.64 -24.08
N HIS A 94 -21.23 15.80 -24.77
CA HIS A 94 -19.98 16.48 -25.08
C HIS A 94 -19.20 16.90 -23.82
N ASP A 95 -19.88 17.37 -22.76
CA ASP A 95 -19.23 17.69 -21.47
C ASP A 95 -18.63 16.45 -20.81
N ILE A 96 -19.36 15.33 -20.77
CA ILE A 96 -18.86 14.05 -20.21
C ILE A 96 -17.66 13.56 -21.01
N VAL A 97 -17.73 13.55 -22.35
CA VAL A 97 -16.60 13.18 -23.22
C VAL A 97 -15.39 14.08 -22.92
N SER A 98 -15.60 15.39 -22.83
CA SER A 98 -14.51 16.34 -22.55
C SER A 98 -13.87 16.12 -21.17
N LYS A 99 -14.66 15.82 -20.15
CA LYS A 99 -14.17 15.47 -18.81
C LYS A 99 -13.42 14.14 -18.82
N GLY A 100 -13.95 13.13 -19.52
CA GLY A 100 -13.31 11.83 -19.69
C GLY A 100 -11.96 11.93 -20.43
N GLU A 101 -11.87 12.73 -21.50
CA GLU A 101 -10.61 13.01 -22.21
C GLU A 101 -9.57 13.62 -21.27
N ARG A 102 -9.97 14.60 -20.45
CA ARG A 102 -9.08 15.22 -19.45
C ARG A 102 -8.62 14.22 -18.41
N LEU A 103 -9.50 13.34 -17.94
CA LEU A 103 -9.17 12.31 -16.96
C LEU A 103 -8.17 11.31 -17.53
N LEU A 104 -8.44 10.75 -18.71
CA LEU A 104 -7.58 9.76 -19.38
C LEU A 104 -6.20 10.34 -19.72
N ALA A 105 -6.12 11.62 -20.09
CA ALA A 105 -4.86 12.28 -20.41
C ALA A 105 -3.90 12.39 -19.19
N ARG A 106 -4.41 12.21 -17.97
CA ARG A 106 -3.65 12.31 -16.72
C ARG A 106 -3.09 10.96 -16.24
N LEU A 107 -3.56 9.85 -16.80
CA LEU A 107 -2.99 8.51 -16.57
C LEU A 107 -1.54 8.42 -17.10
N PRO A 108 -0.75 7.44 -16.63
CA PRO A 108 0.49 7.06 -17.29
C PRO A 108 0.26 6.73 -18.77
N LYS A 109 1.21 7.11 -19.65
CA LYS A 109 1.11 6.86 -21.09
C LYS A 109 1.04 5.37 -21.44
N VAL A 110 1.77 4.58 -20.68
CA VAL A 110 1.75 3.11 -20.67
C VAL A 110 1.76 2.65 -19.23
N PRO A 111 1.13 1.51 -18.88
CA PRO A 111 1.21 0.92 -17.55
C PRO A 111 2.65 0.68 -17.08
N GLN A 112 2.87 0.62 -15.77
CA GLN A 112 4.17 0.19 -15.22
C GLN A 112 4.38 -1.29 -15.54
N ARG A 113 5.59 -1.65 -15.98
CA ARG A 113 5.98 -3.05 -16.11
C ARG A 113 6.38 -3.58 -14.73
N SER A 114 5.72 -4.63 -14.28
CA SER A 114 5.98 -5.25 -12.98
C SER A 114 6.31 -6.75 -13.11
N PHE A 115 6.69 -7.21 -14.29
CA PHE A 115 7.18 -8.56 -14.52
C PHE A 115 8.10 -8.56 -15.73
N SER A 116 9.04 -9.51 -15.75
CA SER A 116 9.93 -9.71 -16.88
C SER A 116 9.13 -10.24 -18.07
N LEU A 117 9.40 -9.71 -19.26
CA LEU A 117 8.96 -10.36 -20.49
C LEU A 117 9.89 -11.57 -20.71
N PRO A 118 9.37 -12.77 -21.00
CA PRO A 118 10.20 -13.95 -21.12
C PRO A 118 11.29 -13.74 -22.18
N LEU A 119 12.53 -13.95 -21.75
CA LEU A 119 13.64 -14.24 -22.66
C LEU A 119 13.50 -15.73 -22.98
N ASN A 120 13.51 -16.09 -24.25
CA ASN A 120 13.22 -17.47 -24.67
C ASN A 120 14.10 -18.47 -23.88
N ASN A 121 13.48 -19.32 -23.03
CA ASN A 121 14.15 -20.34 -22.23
C ASN A 121 14.57 -21.48 -23.14
N GLY A 122 15.69 -21.29 -23.84
CA GLY A 122 16.19 -22.24 -24.83
C GLY A 122 16.79 -23.50 -24.21
N ILE A 123 15.98 -24.39 -23.63
CA ILE A 123 16.32 -25.81 -23.48
C ILE A 123 16.04 -26.46 -24.83
N GLY A 124 16.96 -26.27 -25.78
CA GLY A 124 16.83 -26.81 -27.14
C GLY A 124 17.58 -26.02 -28.20
N ARG A 125 18.86 -25.68 -27.98
CA ARG A 125 19.66 -25.03 -29.05
C ARG A 125 20.29 -26.06 -29.98
N LYS A 126 20.06 -25.89 -31.29
CA LYS A 126 21.02 -26.35 -32.31
C LYS A 126 22.32 -25.58 -32.10
N GLN A 127 23.45 -26.29 -32.05
CA GLN A 127 24.79 -25.69 -31.90
C GLN A 127 24.98 -24.53 -32.90
N GLY A 128 25.14 -23.30 -32.38
CA GLY A 128 25.42 -22.10 -33.17
C GLY A 128 24.41 -20.95 -33.05
N SER A 129 23.27 -21.12 -32.37
CA SER A 129 22.32 -20.01 -32.14
C SER A 129 22.57 -19.26 -30.82
N THR A 130 22.54 -17.94 -30.88
CA THR A 130 22.63 -17.02 -29.72
C THR A 130 21.23 -16.69 -29.17
N LEU A 131 21.13 -16.18 -27.94
CA LEU A 131 19.86 -15.75 -27.29
C LEU A 131 19.06 -14.75 -28.15
N TRP A 132 19.78 -14.05 -29.03
CA TRP A 132 19.27 -13.10 -30.00
C TRP A 132 18.54 -13.73 -31.19
N ASP A 133 18.73 -15.01 -31.52
CA ASP A 133 18.07 -15.60 -32.70
C ASP A 133 16.53 -15.68 -32.58
N CYS A 134 16.00 -15.60 -31.35
CA CYS A 134 14.57 -15.51 -31.06
C CYS A 134 14.02 -14.06 -31.12
N ILE A 135 14.91 -13.07 -31.12
CA ILE A 135 14.62 -11.63 -31.23
C ILE A 135 15.10 -11.08 -32.59
N LYS A 136 15.93 -11.83 -33.33
CA LYS A 136 16.85 -11.32 -34.37
C LYS A 136 16.17 -10.58 -35.51
N ASP A 137 14.97 -11.02 -35.84
CA ASP A 137 14.21 -10.42 -36.94
C ASP A 137 13.10 -9.50 -36.42
N GLY A 138 12.95 -9.40 -35.09
CA GLY A 138 11.85 -8.70 -34.42
C GLY A 138 10.46 -9.22 -34.78
N THR A 139 10.35 -10.32 -35.53
CA THR A 139 9.13 -10.74 -36.24
C THR A 139 7.93 -10.96 -35.33
N TRP A 140 8.11 -11.59 -34.16
CA TRP A 140 7.01 -11.76 -33.21
C TRP A 140 6.62 -10.40 -32.59
N ALA A 141 7.59 -9.60 -32.17
CA ALA A 141 7.35 -8.31 -31.53
C ALA A 141 6.73 -7.30 -32.52
N THR A 142 7.17 -7.29 -33.78
CA THR A 142 6.62 -6.44 -34.85
C THR A 142 5.14 -6.68 -35.12
N LYS A 143 4.62 -7.90 -34.86
CA LYS A 143 3.17 -8.19 -34.95
C LYS A 143 2.37 -7.45 -33.87
N TYR A 144 2.95 -7.27 -32.68
CA TYR A 144 2.28 -6.73 -31.49
C TYR A 144 2.70 -5.29 -31.14
N ILE A 145 3.70 -4.76 -31.84
CA ILE A 145 4.23 -3.41 -31.67
C ILE A 145 3.60 -2.47 -32.68
N LEU A 146 3.41 -1.21 -32.26
CA LEU A 146 2.98 -0.13 -33.13
C LEU A 146 3.84 -0.04 -34.40
N PRO A 147 3.25 0.14 -35.61
CA PRO A 147 4.01 0.10 -36.86
C PRO A 147 5.14 1.14 -36.90
N GLU A 148 4.94 2.29 -36.26
CA GLU A 148 5.91 3.39 -36.21
C GLU A 148 7.12 3.08 -35.33
N ALA A 149 7.01 2.11 -34.41
CA ALA A 149 8.08 1.73 -33.51
C ALA A 149 8.91 0.54 -34.03
N GLN A 150 8.47 -0.13 -35.10
CA GLN A 150 9.14 -1.30 -35.66
C GLN A 150 10.59 -1.00 -36.10
N SER A 151 10.87 0.23 -36.56
CA SER A 151 12.22 0.64 -36.97
C SER A 151 13.24 0.67 -35.83
N TYR A 152 12.80 0.76 -34.57
CA TYR A 152 13.69 0.79 -33.41
C TYR A 152 14.26 -0.60 -33.04
N PHE A 153 13.69 -1.68 -33.59
CA PHE A 153 14.08 -3.06 -33.31
C PHE A 153 15.05 -3.65 -34.35
N GLN A 154 15.82 -2.79 -35.05
CA GLN A 154 16.81 -3.25 -36.01
C GLN A 154 17.99 -3.99 -35.34
N PRO A 155 18.59 -5.00 -36.02
CA PRO A 155 19.64 -5.82 -35.44
C PRO A 155 20.89 -5.02 -35.09
N GLN A 156 21.28 -5.03 -33.81
CA GLN A 156 22.52 -4.45 -33.30
C GLN A 156 23.51 -5.57 -32.94
N ARG A 157 24.80 -5.37 -33.19
CA ARG A 157 25.87 -6.30 -32.77
C ARG A 157 26.55 -5.76 -31.52
N PRO A 158 26.27 -6.32 -30.32
CA PRO A 158 27.00 -5.97 -29.11
C PRO A 158 28.39 -6.63 -29.11
N ASP A 159 29.37 -5.93 -28.54
CA ASP A 159 30.79 -6.34 -28.55
C ASP A 159 31.18 -7.22 -27.34
N ASP A 160 30.40 -7.19 -26.24
CA ASP A 160 30.64 -7.97 -25.01
C ASP A 160 29.33 -8.40 -24.30
N ALA A 161 29.45 -9.24 -23.26
CA ALA A 161 28.32 -9.83 -22.52
C ALA A 161 27.49 -8.80 -21.73
N ASP A 162 28.13 -7.82 -21.10
CA ASP A 162 27.47 -6.73 -20.38
C ASP A 162 26.64 -5.86 -21.33
N SER A 163 27.17 -5.60 -22.52
CA SER A 163 26.49 -4.87 -23.59
C SER A 163 25.29 -5.64 -24.12
N ILE A 164 25.33 -6.98 -24.13
CA ILE A 164 24.17 -7.82 -24.48
C ILE A 164 23.04 -7.63 -23.46
N LEU A 165 23.32 -7.75 -22.16
CA LEU A 165 22.28 -7.62 -21.12
C LEU A 165 21.64 -6.24 -21.09
N LYS A 166 22.46 -5.18 -21.20
CA LYS A 166 21.97 -3.79 -21.28
C LYS A 166 21.11 -3.56 -22.53
N LEU A 167 21.50 -4.13 -23.66
CA LEU A 167 20.73 -4.04 -24.91
C LEU A 167 19.40 -4.80 -24.81
N LEU A 168 19.38 -5.99 -24.20
CA LEU A 168 18.16 -6.77 -24.00
C LEU A 168 17.17 -6.05 -23.09
N SER A 169 17.62 -5.53 -21.96
CA SER A 169 16.79 -4.73 -21.04
C SER A 169 16.17 -3.52 -21.76
N ARG A 170 17.00 -2.77 -22.51
CA ARG A 170 16.52 -1.63 -23.31
C ARG A 170 15.47 -2.03 -24.36
N LEU A 171 15.66 -3.17 -25.03
CA LEU A 171 14.67 -3.64 -26.01
C LEU A 171 13.36 -4.09 -25.38
N GLN A 172 13.40 -4.71 -24.20
CA GLN A 172 12.19 -5.05 -23.47
C GLN A 172 11.41 -3.82 -23.02
N ASP A 173 12.10 -2.77 -22.57
CA ASP A 173 11.49 -1.48 -22.22
C ASP A 173 10.83 -0.85 -23.45
N LEU A 174 11.58 -0.80 -24.56
CA LEU A 174 11.10 -0.29 -25.83
C LEU A 174 9.89 -1.08 -26.34
N ALA A 175 9.87 -2.41 -26.20
CA ALA A 175 8.75 -3.24 -26.61
C ALA A 175 7.52 -2.94 -25.75
N TRP A 176 7.69 -2.90 -24.43
CA TRP A 176 6.64 -2.55 -23.48
C TRP A 176 6.01 -1.20 -23.78
N GLU A 177 6.83 -0.19 -24.07
CA GLU A 177 6.38 1.17 -24.39
C GLU A 177 5.59 1.27 -25.70
N ASN A 178 5.67 0.26 -26.57
CA ASN A 178 5.12 0.31 -27.92
C ASN A 178 4.19 -0.86 -28.28
N PHE A 179 3.86 -1.77 -27.36
CA PHE A 179 2.82 -2.77 -27.61
C PHE A 179 1.46 -2.10 -27.81
N TYR A 180 0.64 -2.60 -28.75
CA TYR A 180 -0.74 -2.11 -28.92
C TYR A 180 -1.52 -2.19 -27.60
N VAL A 181 -1.34 -3.28 -26.85
CA VAL A 181 -2.05 -3.58 -25.60
C VAL A 181 -1.68 -2.65 -24.42
N THR A 182 -0.44 -2.14 -24.37
CA THR A 182 -0.01 -1.17 -23.35
C THR A 182 -0.34 0.27 -23.76
N THR A 183 -0.44 0.52 -25.06
CA THR A 183 -0.48 1.87 -25.64
C THR A 183 -1.88 2.35 -25.97
N ARG A 184 -2.80 1.42 -26.29
CA ARG A 184 -4.24 1.66 -26.46
C ARG A 184 -4.97 1.44 -25.14
N ILE A 185 -6.06 2.19 -24.94
CA ILE A 185 -6.93 2.09 -23.77
C ILE A 185 -8.09 1.17 -24.12
N ASP A 186 -8.33 0.16 -23.29
CA ASP A 186 -9.44 -0.78 -23.45
C ASP A 186 -10.79 -0.11 -23.19
N THR A 187 -11.85 -0.70 -23.74
CA THR A 187 -13.19 -0.14 -23.69
C THR A 187 -13.73 -0.01 -22.26
N ASN A 188 -13.43 -0.94 -21.36
CA ASN A 188 -13.92 -0.85 -19.99
C ASN A 188 -13.24 0.29 -19.23
N SER A 189 -11.93 0.49 -19.39
CA SER A 189 -11.23 1.68 -18.87
C SER A 189 -11.84 2.99 -19.38
N LEU A 190 -12.28 3.05 -20.66
CA LEU A 190 -13.00 4.21 -21.20
C LEU A 190 -14.35 4.41 -20.51
N VAL A 191 -15.10 3.34 -20.26
CA VAL A 191 -16.39 3.38 -19.55
C VAL A 191 -16.20 3.83 -18.10
N LEU A 192 -15.24 3.28 -17.36
CA LEU A 192 -14.87 3.72 -16.00
C LEU A 192 -14.55 5.23 -15.99
N ALA A 193 -13.72 5.69 -16.92
CA ALA A 193 -13.37 7.10 -17.02
C ALA A 193 -14.58 7.99 -17.33
N ALA A 194 -15.48 7.56 -18.23
CA ALA A 194 -16.71 8.28 -18.54
C ALA A 194 -17.66 8.36 -17.32
N VAL A 195 -17.84 7.24 -16.62
CA VAL A 195 -18.68 7.14 -15.43
C VAL A 195 -18.15 8.04 -14.31
N PHE A 196 -16.86 7.94 -13.97
CA PHE A 196 -16.27 8.77 -12.92
C PHE A 196 -16.15 10.25 -13.31
N ALA A 197 -15.94 10.56 -14.59
CA ALA A 197 -15.98 11.93 -15.08
C ALA A 197 -17.37 12.56 -14.97
N ASN A 198 -18.42 11.78 -15.21
CA ASN A 198 -19.81 12.21 -15.04
C ASN A 198 -20.19 12.36 -13.56
N GLN A 199 -19.82 11.36 -12.74
CA GLN A 199 -20.11 11.33 -11.30
C GLN A 199 -19.35 12.44 -10.54
N GLY A 200 -18.12 12.75 -10.96
CA GLY A 200 -17.24 13.68 -10.27
C GLY A 200 -16.90 13.19 -8.85
N SER A 201 -17.09 14.05 -7.85
CA SER A 201 -16.87 13.72 -6.44
C SER A 201 -18.16 13.42 -5.67
N VAL A 202 -19.29 13.19 -6.35
CA VAL A 202 -20.56 12.87 -5.70
C VAL A 202 -20.47 11.49 -5.04
N PRO A 203 -20.69 11.36 -3.72
CA PRO A 203 -20.56 10.08 -3.01
C PRO A 203 -21.63 9.09 -3.47
N ASP A 204 -21.19 7.95 -4.02
CA ASP A 204 -22.02 6.79 -4.33
C ASP A 204 -21.27 5.50 -3.96
N LEU A 205 -21.72 4.86 -2.89
CA LEU A 205 -21.15 3.62 -2.34
C LEU A 205 -21.44 2.40 -3.22
N ARG A 206 -22.57 2.41 -3.95
CA ARG A 206 -22.94 1.30 -4.84
C ARG A 206 -22.06 1.33 -6.08
N LEU A 207 -21.84 2.52 -6.66
CA LEU A 207 -20.89 2.70 -7.76
C LEU A 207 -19.46 2.30 -7.35
N ALA A 208 -19.02 2.74 -6.16
CA ALA A 208 -17.72 2.35 -5.61
C ALA A 208 -17.59 0.83 -5.49
N ARG A 209 -18.60 0.16 -4.95
CA ARG A 209 -18.66 -1.30 -4.83
C ARG A 209 -18.60 -2.01 -6.19
N ASN A 210 -19.45 -1.63 -7.14
CA ASN A 210 -19.48 -2.24 -8.47
C ASN A 210 -18.11 -2.10 -9.17
N SER A 211 -17.47 -0.93 -9.07
CA SER A 211 -16.15 -0.71 -9.65
C SER A 211 -15.04 -1.51 -8.95
N LEU A 212 -15.08 -1.65 -7.62
CA LEU A 212 -14.16 -2.50 -6.86
C LEU A 212 -14.30 -3.97 -7.27
N GLU A 213 -15.54 -4.46 -7.35
CA GLU A 213 -15.85 -5.83 -7.78
C GLU A 213 -15.30 -6.12 -9.18
N TYR A 214 -15.45 -5.19 -10.12
CA TYR A 214 -14.84 -5.33 -11.45
C TYR A 214 -13.31 -5.38 -11.40
N VAL A 215 -12.66 -4.51 -10.63
CA VAL A 215 -11.21 -4.49 -10.46
C VAL A 215 -10.72 -5.82 -9.83
N ASN A 216 -11.44 -6.36 -8.86
CA ASN A 216 -11.12 -7.64 -8.24
C ASN A 216 -11.30 -8.81 -9.21
N VAL A 217 -12.35 -8.80 -10.05
CA VAL A 217 -12.55 -9.81 -11.11
C VAL A 217 -11.41 -9.79 -12.13
N LEU A 218 -10.89 -8.62 -12.52
CA LEU A 218 -9.72 -8.53 -13.39
C LEU A 218 -8.46 -9.13 -12.75
N SER A 219 -8.33 -8.99 -11.43
CA SER A 219 -7.24 -9.59 -10.65
C SER A 219 -7.35 -11.13 -10.63
N GLU A 220 -8.55 -11.65 -10.36
CA GLU A 220 -8.84 -13.10 -10.42
C GLU A 220 -8.59 -13.67 -11.83
N LEU A 221 -9.06 -12.96 -12.87
CA LEU A 221 -8.83 -13.34 -14.26
C LEU A 221 -7.33 -13.45 -14.56
N PHE A 222 -6.51 -12.52 -14.06
CA PHE A 222 -5.07 -12.57 -14.26
C PHE A 222 -4.45 -13.79 -13.58
N ASP A 223 -4.80 -14.06 -12.33
CA ASP A 223 -4.24 -15.18 -11.58
C ASP A 223 -4.66 -16.54 -12.18
N GLU A 224 -5.93 -16.70 -12.55
CA GLU A 224 -6.41 -17.90 -13.23
C GLU A 224 -5.74 -18.06 -14.60
N TYR A 225 -5.59 -16.98 -15.35
CA TYR A 225 -4.87 -17.00 -16.62
C TYR A 225 -3.42 -17.46 -16.45
N GLN A 226 -2.72 -16.92 -15.46
CA GLN A 226 -1.34 -17.26 -15.16
C GLN A 226 -1.22 -18.73 -14.73
N ALA A 227 -2.08 -19.19 -13.82
CA ALA A 227 -2.10 -20.58 -13.37
C ALA A 227 -2.33 -21.57 -14.53
N MET A 228 -3.22 -21.24 -15.47
CA MET A 228 -3.42 -22.05 -16.68
C MET A 228 -2.21 -22.05 -17.60
N CYS A 229 -1.55 -20.90 -17.80
CA CYS A 229 -0.34 -20.81 -18.62
C CYS A 229 0.82 -21.61 -18.00
N ASP A 230 0.95 -21.59 -16.67
CA ASP A 230 1.97 -22.36 -15.95
C ASP A 230 1.70 -23.87 -16.12
N ALA A 231 0.46 -24.32 -15.86
CA ALA A 231 0.08 -25.71 -16.08
C ALA A 231 0.33 -26.17 -17.54
N ALA A 232 0.01 -25.32 -18.51
CA ALA A 232 0.26 -25.59 -19.92
C ALA A 232 1.75 -25.71 -20.25
N SER A 233 2.58 -24.86 -19.65
CA SER A 233 4.04 -24.89 -19.80
C SER A 233 4.66 -26.18 -19.25
N PHE A 234 4.03 -26.79 -18.23
CA PHE A 234 4.44 -28.09 -17.68
C PHE A 234 3.78 -29.30 -18.38
N GLY A 235 2.95 -29.07 -19.41
CA GLY A 235 2.24 -30.14 -20.12
C GLY A 235 1.12 -30.81 -19.30
N ILE A 236 0.67 -30.16 -18.22
CA ILE A 236 -0.36 -30.68 -17.31
C ILE A 236 -1.74 -30.38 -17.91
N GLN A 237 -2.46 -31.43 -18.31
CA GLN A 237 -3.78 -31.29 -18.97
C GLN A 237 -4.96 -31.60 -18.06
N ASP A 238 -4.74 -32.32 -16.95
CA ASP A 238 -5.76 -32.77 -15.99
C ASP A 238 -6.75 -31.67 -15.55
N PRO A 239 -6.33 -30.41 -15.30
CA PRO A 239 -7.27 -29.33 -14.91
C PRO A 239 -8.31 -28.95 -15.96
N PHE A 240 -8.17 -29.48 -17.18
CA PHE A 240 -8.98 -29.14 -18.36
C PHE A 240 -9.67 -30.38 -18.97
N GLU A 241 -9.71 -31.50 -18.26
CA GLU A 241 -10.33 -32.76 -18.70
C GLU A 241 -11.83 -32.84 -18.36
N ASP A 242 -12.57 -31.79 -18.69
CA ASP A 242 -14.04 -31.81 -18.73
C ASP A 242 -14.51 -32.15 -20.16
N ASP A 243 -15.56 -32.96 -20.27
CA ASP A 243 -16.16 -33.43 -21.52
C ASP A 243 -17.02 -32.35 -22.20
N SER A 244 -17.15 -31.16 -21.62
CA SER A 244 -17.90 -30.03 -22.22
C SER A 244 -17.22 -29.44 -23.46
N ASP A 245 -18.03 -28.96 -24.42
CA ASP A 245 -17.53 -28.31 -25.64
C ASP A 245 -16.70 -27.06 -25.31
N GLU A 246 -17.09 -26.31 -24.28
CA GLU A 246 -16.38 -25.12 -23.80
C GLU A 246 -15.02 -25.46 -23.18
N ALA A 247 -14.93 -26.53 -22.40
CA ALA A 247 -13.65 -27.00 -21.85
C ALA A 247 -12.73 -27.53 -22.94
N SER A 248 -13.27 -28.28 -23.90
CA SER A 248 -12.49 -28.76 -25.05
C SER A 248 -11.92 -27.58 -25.86
N ALA A 249 -12.72 -26.52 -26.08
CA ALA A 249 -12.25 -25.32 -26.77
C ALA A 249 -11.15 -24.56 -25.99
N LEU A 250 -11.25 -24.51 -24.65
CA LEU A 250 -10.21 -23.94 -23.79
C LEU A 250 -8.91 -24.75 -23.88
N LYS A 251 -9.01 -26.07 -23.78
CA LYS A 251 -7.88 -27.00 -23.91
C LYS A 251 -7.19 -26.85 -25.26
N ASP A 252 -7.95 -26.80 -26.35
CA ASP A 252 -7.42 -26.58 -27.70
C ASP A 252 -6.74 -25.21 -27.86
N ALA A 253 -7.23 -24.19 -27.15
CA ALA A 253 -6.64 -22.86 -27.16
C ALA A 253 -5.32 -22.78 -26.38
N LEU A 254 -5.17 -23.55 -25.30
CA LEU A 254 -3.96 -23.63 -24.45
C LEU A 254 -2.88 -24.58 -25.02
N PHE A 255 -3.29 -25.69 -25.66
CA PHE A 255 -2.39 -26.72 -26.17
C PHE A 255 -2.52 -26.89 -27.70
N PRO A 256 -2.23 -25.86 -28.51
CA PRO A 256 -2.38 -25.97 -29.95
C PRO A 256 -1.33 -26.92 -30.56
N ARG A 257 -1.77 -27.77 -31.49
CA ARG A 257 -0.89 -28.76 -32.16
C ARG A 257 0.26 -28.11 -32.96
N GLU A 258 0.00 -27.01 -33.67
CA GLU A 258 1.01 -26.25 -34.43
C GLU A 258 0.60 -24.76 -34.50
N ARG A 259 1.16 -23.92 -33.61
CA ARG A 259 1.06 -22.45 -33.71
C ARG A 259 2.40 -21.80 -33.41
N ASP A 260 3.08 -21.35 -34.47
CA ASP A 260 4.26 -20.50 -34.34
C ASP A 260 3.91 -19.23 -33.55
N GLY A 261 4.71 -18.91 -32.53
CA GLY A 261 4.52 -17.71 -31.73
C GLY A 261 3.50 -17.81 -30.60
N HIS A 262 3.02 -19.02 -30.26
CA HIS A 262 1.98 -19.22 -29.24
C HIS A 262 2.36 -18.69 -27.86
N GLU A 263 3.56 -19.00 -27.39
CA GLU A 263 4.09 -18.52 -26.11
C GLU A 263 4.10 -16.99 -26.05
N GLN A 264 4.53 -16.32 -27.13
CA GLN A 264 4.54 -14.86 -27.22
C GLN A 264 3.13 -14.30 -27.21
N ALA A 265 2.17 -14.96 -27.88
CA ALA A 265 0.78 -14.58 -27.83
C ALA A 265 0.22 -14.66 -26.40
N MET A 266 0.54 -15.71 -25.64
CA MET A 266 0.13 -15.83 -24.23
C MET A 266 0.68 -14.66 -23.39
N VAL A 267 1.95 -14.32 -23.59
CA VAL A 267 2.57 -13.16 -22.93
C VAL A 267 1.82 -11.87 -23.27
N ILE A 268 1.40 -11.66 -24.53
CA ILE A 268 0.64 -10.47 -24.92
C ILE A 268 -0.73 -10.41 -24.25
N VAL A 269 -1.40 -11.55 -24.03
CA VAL A 269 -2.64 -11.61 -23.24
C VAL A 269 -2.37 -11.21 -21.79
N LYS A 270 -1.30 -11.75 -21.16
CA LYS A 270 -0.87 -11.35 -19.80
C LYS A 270 -0.66 -9.84 -19.71
N VAL A 271 0.09 -9.26 -20.65
CA VAL A 271 0.35 -7.81 -20.73
C VAL A 271 -0.93 -7.01 -20.90
N PHE A 272 -1.89 -7.49 -21.70
CA PHE A 272 -3.17 -6.83 -21.91
C PHE A 272 -4.03 -6.81 -20.62
N VAL A 273 -4.21 -7.96 -19.96
CA VAL A 273 -5.00 -8.05 -18.73
C VAL A 273 -4.36 -7.22 -17.61
N TRP A 274 -3.03 -7.27 -17.47
CA TRP A 274 -2.28 -6.39 -16.57
C TRP A 274 -2.55 -4.91 -16.85
N SER A 275 -2.50 -4.51 -18.12
CA SER A 275 -2.69 -3.12 -18.54
C SER A 275 -4.10 -2.62 -18.22
N ALA A 276 -5.12 -3.46 -18.42
CA ALA A 276 -6.51 -3.13 -18.09
C ALA A 276 -6.73 -3.07 -16.58
N TRP A 277 -6.17 -4.01 -15.82
CA TRP A 277 -6.27 -4.03 -14.36
C TRP A 277 -5.64 -2.79 -13.74
N GLN A 278 -4.38 -2.47 -14.06
CA GLN A 278 -3.69 -1.32 -13.44
C GLN A 278 -4.40 0.01 -13.71
N ARG A 279 -4.92 0.23 -14.93
CA ARG A 279 -5.71 1.43 -15.26
C ARG A 279 -7.02 1.48 -14.47
N SER A 280 -7.70 0.35 -14.36
CA SER A 280 -8.97 0.24 -13.63
C SER A 280 -8.77 0.53 -12.13
N VAL A 281 -7.69 0.04 -11.53
CA VAL A 281 -7.28 0.37 -10.14
C VAL A 281 -7.08 1.88 -9.97
N MET A 282 -6.29 2.51 -10.85
CA MET A 282 -6.03 3.95 -10.76
C MET A 282 -7.30 4.79 -10.94
N LEU A 283 -8.19 4.41 -11.85
CA LEU A 283 -9.47 5.10 -12.06
C LEU A 283 -10.41 4.92 -10.86
N HIS A 284 -10.46 3.72 -10.29
CA HIS A 284 -11.24 3.44 -9.09
C HIS A 284 -10.75 4.27 -7.89
N PHE A 285 -9.44 4.26 -7.60
CA PHE A 285 -8.86 5.07 -6.54
C PHE A 285 -9.03 6.56 -6.77
N TYR A 286 -8.94 7.03 -8.03
CA TYR A 286 -9.22 8.42 -8.37
C TYR A 286 -10.61 8.86 -7.89
N TYR A 287 -11.63 8.02 -8.11
CA TYR A 287 -12.99 8.31 -7.67
C TYR A 287 -13.11 8.30 -6.14
N VAL A 288 -12.64 7.24 -5.48
CA VAL A 288 -12.73 7.08 -4.02
C VAL A 288 -12.02 8.22 -3.29
N ILE A 289 -10.80 8.57 -3.71
CA ILE A 289 -10.02 9.67 -3.13
C ILE A 289 -10.69 11.02 -3.43
N GLY A 290 -11.23 11.20 -4.63
CA GLY A 290 -11.96 12.41 -5.00
C GLY A 290 -13.17 12.69 -4.11
N VAL A 291 -13.94 11.65 -3.78
CA VAL A 291 -15.06 11.74 -2.84
C VAL A 291 -14.55 12.13 -1.45
N GLN A 292 -13.52 11.47 -0.94
CA GLN A 292 -12.98 11.77 0.39
C GLN A 292 -12.35 13.18 0.48
N LEU A 293 -11.70 13.67 -0.58
CA LEU A 293 -11.16 15.04 -0.61
C LEU A 293 -12.25 16.11 -0.62
N ALA A 294 -13.36 15.85 -1.34
CA ALA A 294 -14.48 16.79 -1.44
C ALA A 294 -15.31 16.84 -0.14
N HIS A 295 -15.57 15.68 0.46
CA HIS A 295 -16.51 15.53 1.58
C HIS A 295 -15.84 15.36 2.96
N GLY A 296 -14.51 15.19 2.98
CA GLY A 296 -13.72 14.86 4.14
C GLY A 296 -13.54 13.35 4.32
N TYR A 297 -12.48 12.97 5.03
CA TYR A 297 -12.18 11.56 5.32
C TYR A 297 -13.35 10.86 6.02
N SER A 298 -13.64 9.62 5.61
CA SER A 298 -14.58 8.73 6.29
C SER A 298 -14.12 7.28 6.18
N ALA A 299 -14.07 6.58 7.31
CA ALA A 299 -13.65 5.19 7.38
C ALA A 299 -14.56 4.25 6.56
N THR A 300 -15.82 4.63 6.31
CA THR A 300 -16.75 3.88 5.45
C THR A 300 -16.21 3.64 4.03
N TRP A 301 -15.27 4.46 3.57
CA TRP A 301 -14.67 4.34 2.25
C TRP A 301 -13.39 3.50 2.21
N ASN A 302 -12.89 3.02 3.37
CA ASN A 302 -11.62 2.31 3.45
C ASN A 302 -11.65 0.94 2.77
N SER A 303 -12.75 0.20 2.89
CA SER A 303 -12.96 -1.05 2.12
C SER A 303 -12.86 -0.86 0.62
N PHE A 304 -13.15 0.32 0.06
CA PHE A 304 -12.97 0.55 -1.38
C PHE A 304 -11.51 0.77 -1.77
N LEU A 305 -10.64 1.11 -0.83
CA LEU A 305 -9.20 1.18 -1.09
C LEU A 305 -8.50 -0.17 -0.90
N ALA A 306 -9.27 -1.22 -0.56
CA ALA A 306 -8.81 -2.58 -0.36
C ALA A 306 -9.01 -3.45 -1.62
N VAL A 307 -8.22 -3.18 -2.65
CA VAL A 307 -8.23 -3.96 -3.90
C VAL A 307 -7.53 -5.30 -3.72
N ARG A 308 -8.05 -6.34 -4.37
CA ARG A 308 -7.38 -7.64 -4.54
C ARG A 308 -6.17 -7.49 -5.47
N GLY A 309 -4.97 -7.82 -4.97
CA GLY A 309 -3.74 -7.82 -5.74
C GLY A 309 -3.60 -9.08 -6.60
N ILE A 310 -2.61 -9.06 -7.48
CA ILE A 310 -2.25 -10.17 -8.37
C ILE A 310 -1.07 -10.92 -7.73
N ARG A 311 -1.04 -12.25 -7.83
CA ARG A 311 0.01 -13.11 -7.21
C ARG A 311 1.43 -12.75 -7.66
N GLU A 312 1.60 -12.37 -8.92
CA GLU A 312 2.91 -11.98 -9.48
C GLU A 312 3.58 -10.83 -8.68
N LEU A 313 2.78 -9.96 -8.04
CA LEU A 313 3.28 -8.84 -7.26
C LEU A 313 4.04 -9.27 -6.00
N GLU A 314 3.76 -10.46 -5.48
CA GLU A 314 4.38 -11.01 -4.27
C GLU A 314 5.89 -11.22 -4.47
N SER A 315 6.32 -11.47 -5.70
CA SER A 315 7.72 -11.71 -6.07
C SER A 315 8.54 -10.44 -6.27
N LEU A 316 7.91 -9.26 -6.26
CA LEU A 316 8.57 -8.03 -6.66
C LEU A 316 9.26 -7.32 -5.51
N SER A 317 10.57 -7.14 -5.67
CA SER A 317 11.38 -6.37 -4.74
C SER A 317 11.08 -4.87 -4.83
N ARG A 318 11.45 -4.15 -3.77
CA ARG A 318 11.49 -2.68 -3.76
C ARG A 318 12.20 -2.12 -5.00
N ASP A 319 13.32 -2.72 -5.37
CA ASP A 319 14.20 -2.21 -6.42
C ASP A 319 13.57 -2.36 -7.81
N ALA A 320 12.68 -3.35 -8.01
CA ALA A 320 11.86 -3.48 -9.21
C ALA A 320 10.94 -2.26 -9.42
N TYR A 321 10.47 -1.62 -8.35
CA TYR A 321 9.64 -0.41 -8.40
C TYR A 321 10.47 0.88 -8.39
N ARG A 322 11.51 0.91 -7.55
CA ARG A 322 12.35 2.10 -7.33
C ARG A 322 13.18 2.46 -8.57
N GLY A 323 13.63 1.47 -9.33
CA GLY A 323 14.53 1.68 -10.47
C GLY A 323 15.80 2.43 -10.05
N THR A 324 16.26 3.36 -10.90
CA THR A 324 17.50 4.12 -10.69
C THR A 324 17.31 5.45 -9.94
N CYS A 325 16.36 5.51 -9.00
CA CYS A 325 16.11 6.71 -8.20
C CYS A 325 17.33 7.08 -7.34
N THR A 326 17.59 8.37 -7.12
CA THR A 326 18.61 8.88 -6.21
C THR A 326 18.64 8.18 -4.84
N ASP A 327 19.85 7.94 -4.32
CA ASP A 327 20.10 7.43 -2.96
C ASP A 327 19.55 8.35 -1.86
N TYR A 328 19.22 9.61 -2.18
CA TYR A 328 18.55 10.49 -1.22
C TYR A 328 17.17 9.95 -0.75
N LEU A 329 16.47 9.19 -1.60
CA LEU A 329 15.18 8.59 -1.25
C LEU A 329 15.41 7.47 -0.23
N CYS A 330 14.81 7.59 0.96
CA CYS A 330 14.92 6.56 1.99
C CYS A 330 14.23 5.26 1.55
N ASN A 331 14.97 4.15 1.54
CA ASN A 331 14.43 2.83 1.21
C ASN A 331 13.28 2.42 2.13
N TRP A 332 13.36 2.71 3.43
CA TRP A 332 12.26 2.42 4.36
C TRP A 332 11.00 3.26 4.06
N ALA A 333 11.15 4.56 3.82
CA ALA A 333 10.01 5.44 3.54
C ALA A 333 9.32 5.05 2.22
N PHE A 334 10.11 4.70 1.19
CA PHE A 334 9.57 4.20 -0.06
C PHE A 334 8.92 2.82 0.11
N GLU A 335 9.53 1.92 0.90
CA GLU A 335 8.96 0.60 1.17
C GLU A 335 7.61 0.70 1.87
N LEU A 336 7.48 1.55 2.90
CA LEU A 336 6.20 1.82 3.56
C LEU A 336 5.11 2.32 2.60
N LEU A 337 5.50 3.20 1.67
CA LEU A 337 4.58 3.70 0.65
C LEU A 337 4.19 2.58 -0.34
N ARG A 338 5.15 1.77 -0.77
CA ARG A 338 4.99 0.69 -1.74
C ARG A 338 4.13 -0.46 -1.21
N THR A 339 4.39 -0.91 0.02
CA THR A 339 3.65 -1.99 0.71
C THR A 339 2.45 -1.47 1.48
N SER A 340 1.94 -0.28 1.12
CA SER A 340 0.66 0.15 1.60
C SER A 340 -0.43 -0.61 0.84
N ARG A 341 -1.47 -1.05 1.54
CA ARG A 341 -2.63 -1.75 0.95
C ARG A 341 -3.33 -1.00 -0.19
N THR A 342 -3.06 0.30 -0.30
CA THR A 342 -3.66 1.22 -1.28
C THR A 342 -2.68 1.59 -2.41
N SER A 343 -1.49 1.00 -2.38
CA SER A 343 -0.41 1.24 -3.34
C SER A 343 -0.09 0.02 -4.21
N ILE A 344 -0.77 -1.11 -3.96
CA ILE A 344 -0.58 -2.37 -4.66
C ILE A 344 -0.76 -2.17 -6.16
N GLY A 345 0.25 -2.58 -6.94
CA GLY A 345 0.22 -2.53 -8.40
C GLY A 345 0.19 -1.12 -9.01
N LEU A 346 0.32 -0.06 -8.21
CA LEU A 346 0.34 1.32 -8.70
C LEU A 346 1.66 1.69 -9.39
N ASP A 347 1.62 2.77 -10.17
CA ASP A 347 2.76 3.31 -10.90
C ASP A 347 3.49 4.39 -10.09
N PHE A 348 4.76 4.13 -9.74
CA PHE A 348 5.57 5.09 -8.97
C PHE A 348 6.50 5.94 -9.84
N ARG A 349 6.60 5.66 -11.14
CA ARG A 349 7.65 6.24 -12.01
C ARG A 349 7.59 7.76 -12.06
N ARG A 350 6.38 8.34 -12.13
CA ARG A 350 6.22 9.80 -12.16
C ARG A 350 6.53 10.44 -10.81
N MET A 351 6.08 9.83 -9.71
CA MET A 351 6.42 10.26 -8.35
C MET A 351 7.95 10.25 -8.14
N ILE A 352 8.60 9.13 -8.49
CA ILE A 352 10.05 8.94 -8.43
C ILE A 352 10.75 9.97 -9.31
N SER A 353 10.30 10.19 -10.55
CA SER A 353 10.89 11.18 -11.45
C SER A 353 10.80 12.61 -10.89
N ARG A 354 9.69 12.97 -10.25
CA ARG A 354 9.52 14.28 -9.58
C ARG A 354 10.44 14.43 -8.37
N PHE A 355 10.59 13.36 -7.59
CA PHE A 355 11.48 13.34 -6.43
C PHE A 355 12.96 13.42 -6.86
N ASP A 356 13.36 12.57 -7.82
CA ASP A 356 14.73 12.53 -8.34
C ASP A 356 15.12 13.89 -8.94
N ALA A 357 14.26 14.51 -9.76
CA ALA A 357 14.55 15.82 -10.33
C ALA A 357 14.84 16.92 -9.29
N GLN A 358 14.28 16.80 -8.07
CA GLN A 358 14.48 17.75 -6.98
C GLN A 358 15.73 17.44 -6.13
N PHE A 359 16.04 16.16 -5.95
CA PHE A 359 17.08 15.70 -5.03
C PHE A 359 18.27 15.02 -5.71
N HIS A 360 18.33 15.06 -7.05
CA HIS A 360 19.36 14.41 -7.86
C HIS A 360 20.77 14.74 -7.35
N GLY A 361 21.60 13.71 -7.23
CA GLY A 361 22.99 13.83 -6.79
C GLY A 361 23.18 14.14 -5.30
N ARG A 362 22.12 14.26 -4.50
CA ARG A 362 22.27 14.34 -3.03
C ARG A 362 22.56 12.95 -2.45
N PRO A 363 23.46 12.85 -1.47
CA PRO A 363 23.79 11.58 -0.84
C PRO A 363 22.65 11.07 0.05
N GLY A 364 22.60 9.76 0.27
CA GLY A 364 21.75 9.17 1.30
C GLY A 364 22.02 9.80 2.67
N ARG A 365 20.97 9.90 3.49
CA ARG A 365 21.03 10.48 4.85
C ARG A 365 20.53 9.54 5.94
N CYS A 366 20.37 8.26 5.59
CA CYS A 366 19.72 7.29 6.46
C CYS A 366 20.64 6.77 7.56
N VAL A 367 21.95 6.70 7.29
CA VAL A 367 22.97 6.18 8.19
C VAL A 367 23.84 7.35 8.66
N ARG A 368 24.03 7.50 9.99
CA ARG A 368 24.89 8.56 10.54
C ARG A 368 26.34 8.37 10.08
N ASP A 369 27.03 9.48 9.86
CA ASP A 369 28.43 9.51 9.43
C ASP A 369 28.73 8.76 8.12
N SER A 370 27.68 8.47 7.33
CA SER A 370 27.76 7.85 6.00
C SER A 370 26.89 8.60 5.00
N THR A 371 27.15 8.39 3.71
CA THR A 371 26.32 8.82 2.58
C THR A 371 25.32 7.75 2.13
N ASP A 372 25.22 6.65 2.88
CA ASP A 372 24.44 5.48 2.50
C ASP A 372 22.94 5.65 2.78
N THR A 373 22.16 5.01 1.92
CA THR A 373 20.73 4.76 2.15
C THR A 373 20.59 3.54 3.05
N CYS A 374 19.60 3.53 3.95
CA CYS A 374 19.30 2.34 4.73
C CYS A 374 18.90 1.18 3.82
N GLU A 375 19.03 -0.06 4.30
CA GLU A 375 18.60 -1.23 3.54
C GLU A 375 17.08 -1.30 3.35
N GLY A 376 16.29 -0.64 4.20
CA GLY A 376 14.84 -0.55 4.08
C GLY A 376 14.06 -1.81 4.44
N GLY A 377 14.71 -2.83 5.02
CA GLY A 377 14.03 -4.02 5.55
C GLY A 377 13.43 -3.80 6.95
N GLU A 378 14.12 -2.99 7.78
CA GLU A 378 13.67 -2.66 9.14
C GLU A 378 13.85 -1.15 9.42
N PRO A 379 12.95 -0.54 10.19
CA PRO A 379 13.01 0.88 10.51
C PRO A 379 14.24 1.26 11.35
N GLU A 380 14.76 0.33 12.15
CA GLU A 380 15.97 0.50 12.97
C GLU A 380 17.22 0.73 12.12
N THR A 381 17.25 0.15 10.91
CA THR A 381 18.35 0.38 9.94
C THR A 381 18.38 1.81 9.43
N CYS A 382 17.27 2.54 9.58
CA CYS A 382 17.17 3.93 9.21
C CYS A 382 17.33 4.83 10.44
N GLN A 383 18.57 5.24 10.69
CA GLN A 383 18.92 6.12 11.80
C GLN A 383 18.31 7.53 11.70
N ARG A 384 17.65 7.90 10.58
CA ARG A 384 16.78 9.09 10.54
C ARG A 384 15.71 9.08 11.63
N PHE A 385 15.26 7.90 12.09
CA PHE A 385 14.15 7.76 13.04
C PHE A 385 14.60 7.64 14.50
N THR A 386 15.76 7.04 14.76
CA THR A 386 16.23 6.66 16.11
C THR A 386 17.21 7.67 16.75
N ALA A 387 17.66 8.66 15.98
CA ALA A 387 18.77 9.57 16.28
C ALA A 387 18.42 10.91 16.97
N ALA A 388 17.32 11.01 17.72
CA ALA A 388 16.65 12.30 17.96
C ALA A 388 17.32 13.27 18.95
N GLU A 389 18.05 12.82 19.98
CA GLU A 389 18.56 13.74 21.02
C GLU A 389 19.77 14.57 20.57
N ASP A 390 20.70 13.97 19.83
CA ASP A 390 21.95 14.62 19.41
C ASP A 390 21.73 15.84 18.49
N ALA A 391 20.55 15.92 17.86
CA ALA A 391 20.20 17.01 16.96
C ALA A 391 19.51 18.19 17.66
N ALA A 392 19.16 18.11 18.95
CA ALA A 392 18.30 19.10 19.61
C ALA A 392 18.84 20.55 19.50
N GLN A 393 17.98 21.47 19.03
CA GLN A 393 18.30 22.88 18.78
C GLN A 393 19.51 23.12 17.84
N SER A 394 19.84 22.18 16.94
CA SER A 394 20.82 22.39 15.86
C SER A 394 20.26 23.16 14.66
N ALA A 395 18.94 23.23 14.51
CA ALA A 395 18.30 23.96 13.43
C ALA A 395 18.25 25.47 13.70
N HIS A 396 18.44 26.26 12.64
CA HIS A 396 18.31 27.72 12.68
C HIS A 396 17.47 28.23 11.51
N ALA A 397 16.91 29.42 11.67
CA ALA A 397 16.18 30.08 10.58
C ALA A 397 17.13 30.40 9.40
N PRO A 398 16.63 30.41 8.16
CA PRO A 398 17.40 30.85 7.00
C PRO A 398 18.05 32.23 7.24
N GLY A 399 19.34 32.36 6.92
CA GLY A 399 20.12 33.58 7.12
C GLY A 399 20.70 33.78 8.53
N CYS A 400 20.45 32.87 9.47
CA CYS A 400 21.13 32.85 10.75
C CYS A 400 22.57 32.28 10.62
N ASN A 401 23.51 32.80 11.39
CA ASN A 401 24.90 32.32 11.42
C ASN A 401 25.13 31.07 12.29
N GLY A 402 24.06 30.45 12.83
CA GLY A 402 24.14 29.29 13.73
C GLY A 402 24.54 29.59 15.18
N HIS A 403 24.85 30.84 15.52
CA HIS A 403 25.36 31.23 16.84
C HIS A 403 24.39 32.13 17.62
N CYS A 404 23.11 32.17 17.24
CA CYS A 404 22.13 32.97 17.97
C CYS A 404 21.85 32.38 19.37
N PRO A 405 21.57 33.22 20.38
CA PRO A 405 21.26 32.73 21.72
C PRO A 405 19.93 31.95 21.75
N ARG A 406 19.72 31.19 22.82
CA ARG A 406 18.44 30.52 23.10
C ARG A 406 17.58 31.37 24.02
N ILE A 407 16.28 31.45 23.74
CA ILE A 407 15.29 32.07 24.63
C ILE A 407 14.70 30.98 25.53
N LEU A 408 14.88 31.17 26.84
CA LEU A 408 14.36 30.29 27.88
C LEU A 408 12.91 30.59 28.21
N TRP A 409 12.21 29.61 28.77
CA TRP A 409 10.85 29.80 29.26
C TRP A 409 10.76 30.79 30.45
N ASN A 410 9.62 31.46 30.57
CA ASN A 410 9.19 32.12 31.81
C ASN A 410 8.35 31.14 32.64
N ALA A 411 9.01 30.38 33.51
CA ALA A 411 8.37 29.31 34.29
C ALA A 411 7.14 29.79 35.11
N PRO A 412 7.17 30.91 35.85
CA PRO A 412 5.97 31.48 36.49
C PRO A 412 4.77 31.60 35.54
N SER A 413 4.96 32.19 34.36
CA SER A 413 3.87 32.32 33.38
C SER A 413 3.35 30.96 32.89
N TYR A 414 4.22 29.95 32.80
CA TYR A 414 3.80 28.59 32.46
C TYR A 414 2.96 27.96 33.57
N TYR A 415 3.34 28.13 34.84
CA TYR A 415 2.60 27.56 35.97
C TYR A 415 1.23 28.21 36.18
N GLU A 416 1.15 29.53 36.00
CA GLU A 416 -0.08 30.31 36.15
C GLU A 416 -1.04 30.14 34.95
N CYS A 417 -0.52 29.75 33.78
CA CYS A 417 -1.30 29.56 32.57
C CYS A 417 -2.32 28.42 32.72
N ARG A 418 -3.59 28.73 32.44
CA ARG A 418 -4.61 27.70 32.21
C ARG A 418 -4.18 26.83 31.02
N LYS A 419 -4.02 25.53 31.25
CA LYS A 419 -3.58 24.57 30.22
C LYS A 419 -4.72 24.27 29.23
N PRO A 420 -4.42 23.90 27.97
CA PRO A 420 -3.07 23.72 27.39
C PRO A 420 -2.34 25.05 27.18
N ALA A 421 -1.01 25.08 27.36
CA ALA A 421 -0.22 26.33 27.27
C ALA A 421 0.50 26.47 25.93
N ALA A 422 0.40 27.64 25.33
CA ALA A 422 1.12 28.09 24.14
C ALA A 422 1.96 29.34 24.44
N ILE A 423 2.87 29.69 23.54
CA ILE A 423 3.79 30.82 23.67
C ILE A 423 3.13 32.06 23.08
N ALA A 424 3.11 33.17 23.82
CA ALA A 424 2.65 34.46 23.33
C ALA A 424 3.58 34.98 22.22
N VAL A 425 2.98 35.49 21.13
CA VAL A 425 3.71 35.98 19.96
C VAL A 425 4.30 37.36 20.26
N VAL A 426 5.53 37.40 20.77
CA VAL A 426 6.29 38.62 21.08
C VAL A 426 7.73 38.45 20.60
N GLU A 427 8.03 38.95 19.39
CA GLU A 427 9.28 38.67 18.65
C GLU A 427 10.57 38.95 19.44
N ASP A 428 10.63 40.09 20.14
CA ASP A 428 11.82 40.52 20.89
C ASP A 428 11.68 40.26 22.39
N SER A 429 11.11 39.12 22.75
CA SER A 429 11.02 38.67 24.14
C SER A 429 12.36 38.17 24.66
N THR A 430 12.69 38.49 25.93
CA THR A 430 13.85 37.92 26.62
C THR A 430 13.57 36.53 27.18
N ARG A 431 12.29 36.16 27.32
CA ARG A 431 11.79 34.87 27.81
C ARG A 431 10.48 34.54 27.13
N LEU A 432 10.21 33.24 26.94
CA LEU A 432 8.93 32.77 26.40
C LEU A 432 7.84 32.91 27.46
N ASN A 433 6.87 33.80 27.23
CA ASN A 433 5.68 33.93 28.07
C ASN A 433 4.58 33.01 27.56
N TYR A 434 3.81 32.41 28.47
CA TYR A 434 2.76 31.46 28.12
C TYR A 434 1.37 32.05 28.27
N SER A 435 0.48 31.63 27.38
CA SER A 435 -0.95 31.91 27.41
C SER A 435 -1.73 30.66 26.98
N PRO A 436 -3.02 30.54 27.36
CA PRO A 436 -3.80 29.35 27.02
C PRO A 436 -3.92 29.19 25.50
N VAL A 437 -3.90 27.95 25.02
CA VAL A 437 -4.22 27.62 23.62
C VAL A 437 -5.64 28.08 23.30
N SER A 438 -5.82 28.65 22.11
CA SER A 438 -7.08 29.21 21.64
C SER A 438 -7.25 28.99 20.13
N ARG A 439 -8.40 29.45 19.59
CA ARG A 439 -8.65 29.49 18.14
C ARG A 439 -7.79 30.52 17.38
N GLN A 440 -6.90 31.22 18.09
CA GLN A 440 -5.88 32.10 17.54
C GLN A 440 -4.47 31.55 17.77
N THR A 441 -4.33 30.25 18.08
CA THR A 441 -3.02 29.59 18.19
C THR A 441 -2.58 28.99 16.86
N LEU A 442 -1.29 29.17 16.51
CA LEU A 442 -0.57 28.43 15.48
C LEU A 442 0.07 27.18 16.11
N ALA A 443 -0.41 25.97 15.79
CA ALA A 443 0.27 24.75 16.20
C ALA A 443 1.35 24.38 15.18
N ILE A 444 2.58 24.14 15.65
CA ILE A 444 3.70 23.73 14.80
C ILE A 444 3.91 22.23 14.98
N SER A 445 3.72 21.48 13.90
CA SER A 445 4.03 20.06 13.81
C SER A 445 5.37 19.91 13.10
N HIS A 446 6.39 19.45 13.83
CA HIS A 446 7.76 19.45 13.35
C HIS A 446 8.43 18.08 13.56
N VAL A 447 9.48 17.83 12.79
CA VAL A 447 10.25 16.61 12.92
C VAL A 447 11.41 16.83 13.90
N TRP A 448 11.36 16.17 15.06
CA TRP A 448 12.33 16.36 16.15
C TRP A 448 13.79 16.22 15.70
N SER A 449 14.09 15.16 14.94
CA SER A 449 15.44 14.85 14.45
C SER A 449 15.95 15.82 13.37
N HIS A 450 15.12 16.74 12.87
CA HIS A 450 15.58 17.83 11.99
C HIS A 450 16.16 19.02 12.78
N GLY A 451 16.26 18.88 14.10
CA GLY A 451 17.07 19.73 14.94
C GLY A 451 16.35 20.87 15.64
N GLN A 452 15.02 20.82 15.66
CA GLN A 452 14.20 21.79 16.40
C GLN A 452 13.65 21.24 17.71
N GLY A 453 13.97 19.98 18.04
CA GLY A 453 13.66 19.37 19.33
C GLY A 453 14.32 20.12 20.50
N GLY A 454 13.78 19.96 21.71
CA GLY A 454 14.31 20.63 22.90
C GLY A 454 13.36 20.58 24.08
N ARG A 455 13.67 21.36 25.12
CA ARG A 455 12.79 21.54 26.28
C ARG A 455 12.64 23.03 26.61
N PRO A 456 11.51 23.45 27.22
CA PRO A 456 11.32 24.81 27.70
C PRO A 456 12.48 25.33 28.58
N GLU A 457 13.04 24.43 29.39
CA GLU A 457 14.15 24.69 30.31
C GLU A 457 15.48 24.92 29.59
N THR A 458 15.67 24.33 28.40
CA THR A 458 16.85 24.54 27.54
C THR A 458 16.67 25.67 26.53
N GLY A 459 15.42 26.10 26.33
CA GLY A 459 15.03 27.17 25.43
C GLY A 459 15.06 26.81 23.95
N ILE A 460 14.60 27.77 23.14
CA ILE A 460 14.57 27.68 21.67
C ILE A 460 15.49 28.73 21.04
N ASN A 461 16.13 28.41 19.92
CA ASN A 461 16.95 29.38 19.17
C ASN A 461 16.16 30.66 18.86
N THR A 462 16.72 31.83 19.21
CA THR A 462 16.07 33.15 19.05
C THR A 462 15.62 33.40 17.60
N CYS A 463 16.42 32.96 16.63
CA CYS A 463 16.08 33.09 15.22
C CYS A 463 14.81 32.29 14.83
N LEU A 464 14.61 31.10 15.41
CA LEU A 464 13.41 30.29 15.20
C LEU A 464 12.20 30.91 15.90
N HIS A 465 12.36 31.40 17.13
CA HIS A 465 11.30 32.13 17.83
C HIS A 465 10.76 33.31 17.00
N ARG A 466 11.66 34.15 16.49
CA ARG A 466 11.27 35.26 15.60
C ARG A 466 10.60 34.77 14.33
N ARG A 467 11.12 33.72 13.70
CA ARG A 467 10.51 33.11 12.51
C ARG A 467 9.07 32.65 12.80
N TYR A 468 8.85 31.94 13.90
CA TYR A 468 7.52 31.46 14.28
C TYR A 468 6.55 32.57 14.68
N CYS A 469 7.05 33.64 15.31
CA CYS A 469 6.22 34.80 15.58
C CYS A 469 5.75 35.48 14.29
N ARG A 470 6.64 35.65 13.29
CA ARG A 470 6.26 36.21 11.98
C ARG A 470 5.25 35.32 11.25
N LEU A 471 5.45 34.00 11.27
CA LEU A 471 4.52 33.02 10.69
C LEU A 471 3.16 33.04 11.42
N ALA A 472 3.15 33.13 12.75
CA ALA A 472 1.92 33.26 13.54
C ALA A 472 1.18 34.56 13.19
N HIS A 473 1.88 35.69 13.09
CA HIS A 473 1.31 36.96 12.65
C HIS A 473 0.71 36.87 11.23
N GLN A 474 1.36 36.17 10.30
CA GLN A 474 0.85 35.96 8.94
C GLN A 474 -0.51 35.23 8.94
N PHE A 475 -0.72 34.32 9.89
CA PHE A 475 -2.01 33.65 10.08
C PHE A 475 -2.98 34.41 11.00
N GLY A 476 -2.60 35.59 11.53
CA GLY A 476 -3.38 36.33 12.51
C GLY A 476 -3.56 35.58 13.82
N CYS A 477 -2.51 34.90 14.27
CA CYS A 477 -2.41 34.19 15.54
C CYS A 477 -1.70 35.04 16.59
N ASP A 478 -2.17 34.99 17.84
CA ASP A 478 -1.60 35.69 19.00
C ASP A 478 -0.67 34.80 19.84
N THR A 479 -0.73 33.49 19.58
CA THR A 479 0.00 32.44 20.27
C THR A 479 0.51 31.41 19.27
N TYR A 480 1.60 30.73 19.59
CA TYR A 480 2.03 29.54 18.86
C TYR A 480 2.43 28.42 19.82
N TRP A 481 2.26 27.18 19.38
CA TRP A 481 2.61 25.99 20.14
C TRP A 481 3.66 25.18 19.39
N ILE A 482 4.71 24.75 20.10
CA ILE A 482 5.68 23.76 19.66
C ILE A 482 6.11 22.95 20.88
N ASP A 483 6.05 21.64 20.78
CA ASP A 483 6.42 20.69 21.84
C ASP A 483 7.79 21.00 22.48
N ALA A 484 8.79 21.35 21.68
CA ALA A 484 10.15 21.69 22.12
C ALA A 484 10.21 22.83 23.15
N ALA A 485 9.20 23.69 23.20
CA ALA A 485 9.11 24.81 24.12
C ALA A 485 7.83 24.83 24.97
N CYS A 486 6.94 23.84 24.80
CA CYS A 486 5.69 23.73 25.55
C CYS A 486 5.55 22.45 26.39
N VAL A 487 6.47 21.48 26.25
CA VAL A 487 6.47 20.21 26.99
C VAL A 487 7.67 20.15 27.96
N PRO A 488 7.47 20.40 29.27
CA PRO A 488 8.54 20.42 30.27
C PRO A 488 9.16 19.05 30.53
N SER A 489 10.30 19.06 31.24
CA SER A 489 10.97 17.84 31.68
C SER A 489 10.36 17.22 32.95
N GLU A 490 9.72 18.03 33.82
CA GLU A 490 9.07 17.52 35.03
C GLU A 490 7.93 16.55 34.68
N THR A 491 7.97 15.36 35.27
CA THR A 491 7.12 14.21 34.91
C THR A 491 5.62 14.51 34.90
N THR A 492 5.12 15.23 35.90
CA THR A 492 3.69 15.53 36.06
C THR A 492 3.21 16.53 35.01
N LEU A 493 3.95 17.62 34.81
CA LEU A 493 3.70 18.63 33.79
C LEU A 493 3.84 18.05 32.40
N ARG A 494 4.85 17.20 32.17
CA ARG A 494 5.07 16.49 30.91
C ARG A 494 3.87 15.62 30.57
N ARG A 495 3.43 14.78 31.52
CA ARG A 495 2.26 13.91 31.34
C ARG A 495 1.01 14.74 31.00
N ARG A 496 0.76 15.84 31.72
CA ARG A 496 -0.36 16.74 31.45
C ARG A 496 -0.27 17.41 30.08
N ALA A 497 0.92 17.86 29.68
CA ALA A 497 1.14 18.51 28.38
C ALA A 497 0.90 17.51 27.23
N ILE A 498 1.44 16.29 27.35
CA ILE A 498 1.23 15.22 26.36
C ILE A 498 -0.25 14.84 26.26
N ALA A 499 -0.94 14.67 27.38
CA ALA A 499 -2.37 14.38 27.41
C ALA A 499 -3.23 15.49 26.78
N SER A 500 -2.68 16.70 26.62
CA SER A 500 -3.37 17.84 26.02
C SER A 500 -3.13 17.97 24.51
N ILE A 501 -2.29 17.15 23.88
CA ILE A 501 -1.91 17.28 22.45
C ILE A 501 -3.14 17.25 21.54
N ASN A 502 -4.09 16.35 21.79
CA ASN A 502 -5.33 16.28 21.01
C ASN A 502 -6.09 17.61 21.04
N GLU A 503 -6.27 18.19 22.24
CA GLU A 503 -6.95 19.47 22.41
C GLU A 503 -6.20 20.61 21.72
N ILE A 504 -4.86 20.63 21.82
CA ILE A 504 -4.01 21.65 21.21
C ILE A 504 -4.23 21.72 19.71
N PHE A 505 -4.04 20.60 19.01
CA PHE A 505 -4.15 20.56 17.55
C PHE A 505 -5.60 20.70 17.06
N ALA A 506 -6.58 20.16 17.79
CA ALA A 506 -7.99 20.33 17.45
C ALA A 506 -8.49 21.79 17.65
N THR A 507 -7.93 22.51 18.61
CA THR A 507 -8.31 23.90 18.93
C THR A 507 -7.59 24.91 18.07
N ALA A 508 -6.32 24.67 17.74
CA ALA A 508 -5.47 25.59 16.98
C ALA A 508 -6.11 26.06 15.67
N LYS A 509 -5.82 27.30 15.29
CA LYS A 509 -6.30 27.89 14.04
C LYS A 509 -5.73 27.16 12.83
N VAL A 510 -4.43 26.87 12.91
CA VAL A 510 -3.59 26.33 11.84
C VAL A 510 -2.63 25.33 12.44
N THR A 511 -2.43 24.22 11.73
CA THR A 511 -1.32 23.29 11.95
C THR A 511 -0.29 23.48 10.86
N LEU A 512 0.88 24.03 11.22
CA LEU A 512 1.99 24.27 10.29
C LEU A 512 2.97 23.10 10.34
N VAL A 513 3.14 22.43 9.21
CA VAL A 513 4.07 21.33 9.01
C VAL A 513 5.45 21.87 8.66
N ILE A 514 6.43 21.45 9.45
CA ILE A 514 7.83 21.81 9.28
C ILE A 514 8.65 20.52 9.14
N ASP A 515 8.94 20.19 7.88
CA ASP A 515 9.79 19.08 7.46
C ASP A 515 10.95 19.63 6.61
N MET A 516 12.14 19.07 6.77
CA MET A 516 13.36 19.52 6.07
C MET A 516 13.25 19.42 4.55
N ASP A 517 12.68 18.33 4.01
CA ASP A 517 12.59 18.13 2.56
C ASP A 517 11.50 19.01 1.97
N VAL A 518 10.34 19.08 2.64
CA VAL A 518 9.23 19.95 2.25
C VAL A 518 9.64 21.42 2.23
N GLN A 519 10.41 21.88 3.24
CA GLN A 519 10.97 23.23 3.29
C GLN A 519 12.03 23.51 2.21
N SER A 520 12.54 22.49 1.53
CA SER A 520 13.48 22.67 0.42
C SER A 520 12.79 22.89 -0.93
N ILE A 521 11.47 22.62 -1.00
CA ILE A 521 10.70 22.73 -2.23
C ILE A 521 10.40 24.21 -2.52
N THR A 522 10.77 24.63 -3.72
CA THR A 522 10.44 25.97 -4.23
C THR A 522 9.04 25.93 -4.83
N VAL A 523 8.19 26.88 -4.47
CA VAL A 523 6.83 27.00 -4.99
C VAL A 523 6.54 28.44 -5.39
N THR A 524 6.00 28.63 -6.59
CA THR A 524 5.61 29.95 -7.09
C THR A 524 4.27 30.36 -6.48
N LEU A 525 4.28 31.28 -5.51
CA LEU A 525 3.07 31.75 -4.82
C LEU A 525 2.41 32.95 -5.52
N PRO A 526 1.07 33.11 -5.42
CA PRO A 526 0.12 32.24 -4.70
C PRO A 526 -0.38 31.05 -5.54
N HIS A 527 0.04 30.93 -6.79
CA HIS A 527 -0.46 29.95 -7.75
C HIS A 527 0.64 29.00 -8.22
N PRO A 528 0.94 27.92 -7.46
CA PRO A 528 1.95 26.95 -7.87
C PRO A 528 1.51 26.22 -9.14
N SER A 529 2.47 25.90 -9.99
CA SER A 529 2.25 25.03 -11.14
C SER A 529 1.96 23.59 -10.70
N ILE A 530 1.30 22.82 -11.57
CA ILE A 530 1.03 21.40 -11.32
C ILE A 530 2.32 20.60 -11.09
N ALA A 531 3.40 20.94 -11.80
CA ALA A 531 4.68 20.27 -11.59
C ALA A 531 5.26 20.52 -10.18
N GLU A 532 5.15 21.77 -9.67
CA GLU A 532 5.56 22.10 -8.30
C GLU A 532 4.69 21.38 -7.27
N ILE A 533 3.38 21.27 -7.49
CA ILE A 533 2.46 20.51 -6.64
C ILE A 533 2.80 19.02 -6.64
N GLU A 534 3.03 18.43 -7.81
CA GLU A 534 3.43 17.02 -7.94
C GLU A 534 4.75 16.76 -7.21
N THR A 535 5.76 17.63 -7.35
CA THR A 535 7.03 17.53 -6.61
C THR A 535 6.81 17.67 -5.11
N LEU A 536 5.99 18.62 -4.67
CA LEU A 536 5.68 18.84 -3.25
C LEU A 536 5.00 17.62 -2.62
N VAL A 537 3.98 17.07 -3.28
CA VAL A 537 3.25 15.90 -2.77
C VAL A 537 4.11 14.63 -2.85
N SER A 538 4.87 14.43 -3.93
CA SER A 538 5.82 13.32 -4.03
C SER A 538 6.85 13.35 -2.89
N THR A 539 7.34 14.54 -2.55
CA THR A 539 8.25 14.74 -1.42
C THR A 539 7.55 14.49 -0.08
N LEU A 540 6.33 14.99 0.09
CA LEU A 540 5.55 14.84 1.32
C LEU A 540 5.26 13.35 1.62
N LEU A 541 4.85 12.56 0.63
CA LEU A 541 4.49 11.15 0.80
C LEU A 541 5.62 10.29 1.41
N VAL A 542 6.87 10.63 1.12
CA VAL A 542 8.08 9.93 1.62
C VAL A 542 8.90 10.76 2.61
N SER A 543 8.34 11.87 3.11
CA SER A 543 9.01 12.76 4.06
C SER A 543 9.12 12.13 5.46
N ASP A 544 10.04 12.65 6.27
CA ASP A 544 10.18 12.20 7.66
C ASP A 544 8.93 12.50 8.49
N TRP A 545 8.19 13.56 8.14
CA TRP A 545 6.93 13.89 8.78
C TRP A 545 5.84 12.85 8.50
N THR A 546 5.69 12.35 7.29
CA THR A 546 4.61 11.40 6.94
C THR A 546 4.79 10.01 7.54
N VAL A 547 6.05 9.59 7.76
CA VAL A 547 6.38 8.23 8.20
C VAL A 547 6.54 8.08 9.73
N ARG A 548 6.15 9.09 10.52
CA ARG A 548 6.32 9.09 11.99
C ARG A 548 5.00 9.09 12.76
N GLY A 549 5.02 8.44 13.93
CA GLY A 549 3.83 8.23 14.76
C GLY A 549 3.29 9.51 15.42
N TRP A 550 4.18 10.35 15.96
CA TRP A 550 3.78 11.63 16.59
C TRP A 550 3.19 12.60 15.57
N THR A 551 3.84 12.77 14.41
CA THR A 551 3.38 13.66 13.34
C THR A 551 2.10 13.15 12.68
N LEU A 552 1.88 11.83 12.60
CA LEU A 552 0.59 11.24 12.24
C LEU A 552 -0.53 11.73 13.17
N LEU A 553 -0.33 11.62 14.49
CA LEU A 553 -1.30 12.08 15.49
C LEU A 553 -1.60 13.57 15.31
N GLU A 554 -0.55 14.39 15.21
CA GLU A 554 -0.66 15.84 15.01
C GLU A 554 -1.37 16.20 13.70
N GLY A 555 -1.11 15.45 12.62
CA GLY A 555 -1.80 15.57 11.34
C GLY A 555 -3.29 15.24 11.46
N ILE A 556 -3.66 14.12 12.08
CA ILE A 556 -5.06 13.71 12.27
C ILE A 556 -5.80 14.76 13.11
N ARG A 557 -5.23 15.18 14.24
CA ARG A 557 -5.85 16.16 15.15
C ARG A 557 -5.84 17.59 14.59
N GLY A 558 -4.90 17.90 13.71
CA GLY A 558 -4.77 19.19 13.02
C GLY A 558 -5.47 19.26 11.65
N SER A 559 -6.12 18.19 11.21
CA SER A 559 -6.60 17.97 9.82
C SER A 559 -7.60 19.01 9.31
N ARG A 560 -8.19 19.85 10.19
CA ARG A 560 -9.03 20.98 9.80
C ARG A 560 -8.28 22.02 8.95
N ALA A 561 -7.01 22.28 9.25
CA ALA A 561 -6.24 23.36 8.64
C ALA A 561 -4.73 23.07 8.65
N ILE A 562 -4.30 22.08 7.86
CA ILE A 562 -2.88 21.77 7.66
C ILE A 562 -2.29 22.70 6.60
N TRP A 563 -1.15 23.31 6.92
CA TRP A 563 -0.35 24.14 6.03
C TRP A 563 1.08 23.61 5.96
N LEU A 564 1.65 23.59 4.76
CA LEU A 564 3.01 23.16 4.51
C LEU A 564 3.93 24.39 4.46
N LEU A 565 5.04 24.35 5.20
CA LEU A 565 6.10 25.34 5.10
C LEU A 565 7.09 24.92 4.00
N CYS A 566 7.07 25.64 2.89
CA CYS A 566 7.98 25.48 1.76
C CYS A 566 9.20 26.41 1.89
N LYS A 567 10.05 26.42 0.87
CA LYS A 567 11.23 27.28 0.82
C LYS A 567 10.86 28.77 0.93
N ASP A 568 11.78 29.55 1.49
CA ASP A 568 11.66 31.01 1.64
C ASP A 568 10.43 31.46 2.45
N ASP A 569 10.04 30.65 3.44
CA ASP A 569 8.86 30.84 4.29
C ASP A 569 7.52 30.90 3.50
N GLY A 570 7.50 30.34 2.29
CA GLY A 570 6.29 30.14 1.52
C GLY A 570 5.36 29.14 2.21
N VAL A 571 4.08 29.48 2.38
CA VAL A 571 3.09 28.61 3.03
C VAL A 571 1.98 28.22 2.06
N LEU A 572 1.66 26.93 2.01
CA LEU A 572 0.59 26.38 1.17
C LEU A 572 -0.43 25.61 2.01
N ASN A 573 -1.71 25.80 1.71
CA ASN A 573 -2.78 25.03 2.32
C ASN A 573 -2.81 23.61 1.73
N LEU A 574 -2.63 22.58 2.56
CA LEU A 574 -2.55 21.20 2.09
C LEU A 574 -3.84 20.76 1.37
N ARG A 575 -5.02 21.13 1.88
CA ARG A 575 -6.30 20.80 1.24
C ARG A 575 -6.37 21.35 -0.19
N HIS A 576 -5.93 22.59 -0.40
CA HIS A 576 -5.90 23.18 -1.73
C HIS A 576 -4.89 22.46 -2.64
N VAL A 577 -3.70 22.14 -2.14
CA VAL A 577 -2.67 21.39 -2.90
C VAL A 577 -3.20 20.02 -3.33
N LEU A 578 -3.87 19.29 -2.43
CA LEU A 578 -4.43 17.96 -2.75
C LEU A 578 -5.62 18.04 -3.72
N ALA A 579 -6.50 19.03 -3.57
CA ALA A 579 -7.61 19.24 -4.51
C ALA A 579 -7.09 19.57 -5.91
N GLU A 580 -6.09 20.46 -6.02
CA GLU A 580 -5.48 20.84 -7.29
C GLU A 580 -4.74 19.66 -7.96
N LEU A 581 -4.04 18.83 -7.18
CA LEU A 581 -3.46 17.57 -7.66
C LEU A 581 -4.55 16.62 -8.19
N HIS A 582 -5.64 16.45 -7.44
CA HIS A 582 -6.75 15.58 -7.84
C HIS A 582 -7.51 16.09 -9.07
N GLU A 583 -7.64 17.40 -9.25
CA GLU A 583 -8.37 17.96 -10.39
C GLU A 583 -7.51 18.01 -11.66
N ARG A 584 -6.21 18.31 -11.54
CA ARG A 584 -5.37 18.70 -12.68
C ARG A 584 -4.04 17.95 -12.79
N GLY A 585 -3.57 17.35 -11.70
CA GLY A 585 -2.30 16.63 -11.67
C GLY A 585 -2.37 15.17 -12.14
N ALA A 586 -1.21 14.55 -12.21
CA ALA A 586 -1.03 13.12 -12.44
C ALA A 586 -1.92 12.22 -11.55
N ILE A 587 -2.69 11.31 -12.16
CA ILE A 587 -3.54 10.36 -11.40
C ILE A 587 -2.67 9.40 -10.59
N ASP A 588 -1.61 8.87 -11.19
CA ASP A 588 -0.61 7.98 -10.58
C ASP A 588 0.07 8.56 -9.33
N ILE A 589 0.16 9.90 -9.21
CA ILE A 589 0.59 10.55 -7.96
C ILE A 589 -0.61 10.76 -7.01
N GLY A 590 -1.75 11.24 -7.54
CA GLY A 590 -2.94 11.51 -6.74
C GLY A 590 -3.50 10.27 -6.03
N VAL A 591 -3.44 9.10 -6.64
CA VAL A 591 -3.95 7.86 -6.04
C VAL A 591 -3.09 7.34 -4.88
N LEU A 592 -1.82 7.74 -4.81
CA LEU A 592 -0.94 7.41 -3.67
C LEU A 592 -1.41 8.05 -2.37
N LEU A 593 -2.30 9.06 -2.42
CA LEU A 593 -2.93 9.62 -1.21
C LEU A 593 -3.77 8.59 -0.45
N GLY A 594 -4.18 7.50 -1.10
CA GLY A 594 -4.78 6.35 -0.43
C GLY A 594 -3.88 5.78 0.69
N SER A 595 -2.56 5.89 0.56
CA SER A 595 -1.59 5.38 1.56
C SER A 595 -1.39 6.33 2.73
N ALA A 596 -1.79 7.59 2.53
CA ALA A 596 -1.57 8.69 3.44
C ALA A 596 -2.91 9.37 3.79
N GLN A 597 -3.93 8.57 4.11
CA GLN A 597 -5.29 9.05 4.40
C GLN A 597 -5.34 10.08 5.54
N HIS A 598 -4.37 10.04 6.46
CA HIS A 598 -4.22 11.05 7.52
C HIS A 598 -3.90 12.46 6.99
N LEU A 599 -3.49 12.59 5.72
CA LEU A 599 -3.33 13.86 5.01
C LEU A 599 -4.66 14.40 4.44
N ILE A 600 -5.67 13.54 4.30
CA ILE A 600 -6.99 13.93 3.81
C ILE A 600 -7.69 14.72 4.92
N PRO A 601 -8.17 15.94 4.65
CA PRO A 601 -8.86 16.75 5.65
C PRO A 601 -10.04 15.99 6.27
N HIS A 602 -10.11 15.94 7.60
CA HIS A 602 -11.22 15.31 8.31
C HIS A 602 -12.33 16.33 8.56
N SER A 603 -13.58 15.89 8.48
CA SER A 603 -14.74 16.72 8.86
C SER A 603 -14.77 17.00 10.36
N ASP A 604 -14.35 16.02 11.16
CA ASP A 604 -14.18 16.12 12.62
C ASP A 604 -12.80 15.63 13.12
N PRO A 605 -11.82 16.51 13.37
CA PRO A 605 -10.50 16.10 13.88
C PRO A 605 -10.53 15.50 15.30
N THR A 606 -11.64 15.65 16.03
CA THR A 606 -11.80 15.11 17.39
C THR A 606 -12.30 13.67 17.41
N SER A 607 -12.73 13.15 16.25
CA SER A 607 -13.24 11.79 16.12
C SER A 607 -12.23 10.78 16.68
N SER A 608 -12.71 9.89 17.54
CA SER A 608 -11.89 8.78 18.01
C SER A 608 -11.64 7.79 16.87
N LYS A 609 -10.43 7.24 16.79
CA LYS A 609 -10.15 6.06 15.96
C LYS A 609 -10.46 4.80 16.75
N THR A 610 -10.75 3.70 16.06
CA THR A 610 -10.79 2.39 16.74
C THR A 610 -9.37 1.95 17.11
N VAL A 611 -9.25 0.97 18.01
CA VAL A 611 -7.93 0.42 18.40
C VAL A 611 -7.19 -0.18 17.21
N GLU A 612 -7.92 -0.81 16.29
CA GLU A 612 -7.40 -1.44 15.09
C GLU A 612 -7.00 -0.43 14.03
N GLU A 613 -7.83 0.59 13.76
CA GLU A 613 -7.49 1.66 12.83
C GLU A 613 -6.23 2.41 13.28
N ALA A 614 -6.17 2.78 14.56
CA ALA A 614 -5.00 3.46 15.13
C ALA A 614 -3.76 2.55 15.11
N GLY A 615 -3.95 1.27 15.43
CA GLY A 615 -2.89 0.26 15.39
C GLY A 615 -2.34 0.07 13.97
N TYR A 616 -3.21 -0.07 12.98
CA TYR A 616 -2.84 -0.17 11.56
C TYR A 616 -2.06 1.07 11.09
N LEU A 617 -2.57 2.27 11.38
CA LEU A 617 -1.90 3.51 10.99
C LEU A 617 -0.52 3.68 11.65
N LEU A 618 -0.36 3.24 12.90
CA LEU A 618 0.91 3.27 13.62
C LEU A 618 1.87 2.14 13.21
N SER A 619 1.36 0.99 12.77
CA SER A 619 2.17 -0.14 12.30
C SER A 619 3.13 0.26 11.17
N GLN A 620 2.76 1.29 10.41
CA GLN A 620 3.50 1.85 9.29
C GLN A 620 4.39 3.04 9.67
N ARG A 621 4.39 3.52 10.93
CA ARG A 621 4.98 4.83 11.27
C ARG A 621 5.71 4.86 12.60
N HIS A 622 7.00 5.18 12.56
CA HIS A 622 7.87 5.05 13.73
C HIS A 622 7.87 6.29 14.63
N THR A 623 7.95 6.05 15.93
CA THR A 623 8.32 7.03 16.94
C THR A 623 9.83 6.96 17.17
N SER A 624 10.45 8.10 17.55
CA SER A 624 11.88 8.10 17.88
C SER A 624 12.21 7.29 19.13
N TRP A 625 11.22 7.08 20.00
CA TRP A 625 11.30 6.27 21.20
C TRP A 625 10.26 5.15 21.11
N PRO A 626 10.64 3.86 21.29
CA PRO A 626 9.70 2.76 21.21
C PRO A 626 8.50 2.89 22.15
N GLU A 627 8.71 3.36 23.38
CA GLU A 627 7.65 3.51 24.40
C GLU A 627 6.61 4.59 24.07
N ASP A 628 6.97 5.56 23.22
CA ASP A 628 6.05 6.63 22.81
C ASP A 628 4.95 6.13 21.87
N VAL A 629 5.13 4.96 21.24
CA VAL A 629 4.12 4.42 20.32
C VAL A 629 2.80 4.13 21.02
N ILE A 630 2.85 3.61 22.26
CA ILE A 630 1.64 3.32 23.05
C ILE A 630 0.95 4.60 23.49
N ALA A 631 1.74 5.65 23.79
CA ALA A 631 1.19 6.96 24.07
C ALA A 631 0.47 7.55 22.84
N CYS A 632 1.06 7.43 21.65
CA CYS A 632 0.41 7.82 20.40
C CYS A 632 -0.87 7.01 20.16
N TRP A 633 -0.83 5.70 20.39
CA TRP A 633 -1.97 4.80 20.18
C TRP A 633 -3.14 5.16 21.08
N THR A 634 -2.89 5.33 22.39
CA THR A 634 -3.92 5.77 23.35
C THR A 634 -4.50 7.15 22.99
N LEU A 635 -3.68 8.09 22.54
CA LEU A 635 -4.15 9.41 22.09
C LEU A 635 -5.00 9.35 20.81
N LEU A 636 -4.69 8.46 19.85
CA LEU A 636 -5.51 8.30 18.63
C LEU A 636 -6.91 7.76 18.93
N ILE A 637 -7.03 6.90 19.93
CA ILE A 637 -8.31 6.32 20.36
C ILE A 637 -8.98 7.10 21.51
N ASN A 638 -8.48 8.30 21.83
CA ASN A 638 -8.97 9.15 22.92
C ASN A 638 -9.04 8.45 24.30
N ALA A 639 -8.17 7.47 24.54
CA ALA A 639 -8.01 6.80 25.83
C ALA A 639 -7.03 7.57 26.74
N PRO A 640 -7.06 7.32 28.07
CA PRO A 640 -6.04 7.81 28.97
C PRO A 640 -4.64 7.41 28.51
N VAL A 641 -3.71 8.37 28.54
CA VAL A 641 -2.34 8.14 28.06
C VAL A 641 -1.66 7.04 28.88
N SER A 642 -1.30 5.95 28.21
CA SER A 642 -0.51 4.84 28.75
C SER A 642 0.82 4.72 28.01
N LYS A 643 1.83 4.19 28.68
CA LYS A 643 3.09 3.73 28.05
C LYS A 643 3.17 2.21 27.92
N GLU A 644 2.22 1.49 28.51
CA GLU A 644 2.15 0.04 28.52
C GLU A 644 0.89 -0.42 27.78
N ALA A 645 1.04 -1.40 26.90
CA ALA A 645 -0.07 -1.91 26.09
C ALA A 645 -1.17 -2.56 26.94
N ALA A 646 -0.83 -3.21 28.07
CA ALA A 646 -1.82 -3.76 28.99
C ALA A 646 -2.86 -2.69 29.42
N GLY A 647 -2.38 -1.51 29.84
CA GLY A 647 -3.26 -0.39 30.21
C GLY A 647 -4.08 0.17 29.04
N LEU A 648 -3.64 -0.01 27.80
CA LEU A 648 -4.46 0.32 26.62
C LEU A 648 -5.62 -0.67 26.47
N TRP A 649 -5.31 -1.97 26.53
CA TRP A 649 -6.29 -3.05 26.34
C TRP A 649 -7.31 -3.16 27.48
N GLU A 650 -6.93 -2.85 28.72
CA GLU A 650 -7.86 -2.74 29.86
C GLU A 650 -9.00 -1.75 29.64
N ASN A 651 -8.78 -0.74 28.78
CA ASN A 651 -9.78 0.28 28.45
C ASN A 651 -10.59 -0.06 27.19
N GLN A 652 -10.36 -1.21 26.55
CA GLN A 652 -11.09 -1.66 25.38
C GLN A 652 -12.09 -2.75 25.75
N THR A 653 -13.23 -2.77 25.05
CA THR A 653 -14.28 -3.78 25.27
C THR A 653 -14.37 -4.78 24.13
N GLN A 654 -13.91 -4.41 22.93
CA GLN A 654 -13.99 -5.24 21.74
C GLN A 654 -12.78 -5.02 20.84
N VAL A 655 -12.49 -6.02 20.01
CA VAL A 655 -11.46 -5.96 18.97
C VAL A 655 -11.84 -6.88 17.80
N ARG A 656 -11.53 -6.48 16.58
CA ARG A 656 -11.75 -7.30 15.38
C ARG A 656 -10.76 -8.47 15.32
N SER A 657 -11.28 -9.68 15.12
CA SER A 657 -10.48 -10.93 15.09
C SER A 657 -9.33 -10.89 14.10
N GLY A 658 -9.54 -10.32 12.90
CA GLY A 658 -8.53 -10.20 11.86
C GLY A 658 -7.35 -9.29 12.24
N TYR A 659 -7.54 -8.29 13.12
CA TYR A 659 -6.45 -7.42 13.58
C TYR A 659 -5.43 -8.17 14.44
N ILE A 660 -5.89 -9.16 15.19
CA ILE A 660 -5.06 -9.91 16.13
C ILE A 660 -4.13 -10.88 15.38
N LEU A 661 -4.53 -11.39 14.21
CA LEU A 661 -3.74 -12.32 13.38
C LEU A 661 -2.56 -11.62 12.72
N SER A 662 -1.54 -11.32 13.52
CA SER A 662 -0.32 -10.63 13.14
C SER A 662 0.87 -11.12 13.95
N SER A 663 2.07 -10.92 13.40
CA SER A 663 3.34 -11.24 14.06
C SER A 663 3.73 -10.19 15.11
N ALA A 664 2.85 -9.25 15.49
CA ALA A 664 3.16 -8.29 16.54
C ALA A 664 3.43 -9.04 17.87
N PRO A 665 4.51 -8.70 18.61
CA PRO A 665 4.75 -9.26 19.94
C PRO A 665 3.53 -9.11 20.86
N ARG A 666 3.36 -10.03 21.80
CA ARG A 666 2.19 -10.07 22.71
C ARG A 666 2.47 -9.46 24.08
N VAL A 667 1.43 -9.11 24.81
CA VAL A 667 1.54 -8.60 26.19
C VAL A 667 1.87 -9.77 27.11
N GLY A 668 3.10 -9.83 27.62
CA GLY A 668 3.57 -10.89 28.53
C GLY A 668 3.37 -10.60 30.02
N THR A 669 2.98 -9.38 30.40
CA THR A 669 2.90 -8.94 31.81
C THR A 669 1.62 -9.38 32.53
N MET A 670 0.58 -9.76 31.78
CA MET A 670 -0.72 -10.16 32.30
C MET A 670 -1.25 -11.34 31.49
N GLN A 671 -1.52 -12.45 32.17
CA GLN A 671 -1.94 -13.69 31.52
C GLN A 671 -3.28 -13.58 30.77
N SER A 672 -4.16 -12.63 31.11
CA SER A 672 -5.43 -12.40 30.41
C SER A 672 -5.31 -11.59 29.11
N PHE A 673 -4.11 -11.08 28.80
CA PHE A 673 -3.81 -10.30 27.59
C PHE A 673 -2.71 -10.95 26.73
N GLY A 674 -2.41 -12.24 26.95
CA GLY A 674 -1.42 -13.00 26.16
C GLY A 674 -1.76 -13.08 24.66
N TRP A 675 -3.02 -12.88 24.29
CA TRP A 675 -3.47 -12.72 22.91
C TRP A 675 -3.20 -11.33 22.31
N ALA A 676 -3.05 -10.30 23.14
CA ALA A 676 -3.12 -8.90 22.71
C ALA A 676 -1.76 -8.38 22.20
N PRO A 677 -1.70 -7.65 21.06
CA PRO A 677 -0.48 -7.00 20.61
C PRO A 677 0.08 -6.03 21.66
N SER A 678 1.36 -6.16 22.01
CA SER A 678 2.07 -5.24 22.91
C SER A 678 2.59 -3.98 22.22
N THR A 679 2.49 -3.93 20.90
CA THR A 679 2.88 -2.81 20.05
C THR A 679 2.09 -2.87 18.75
N PRO A 680 1.76 -1.73 18.12
CA PRO A 680 1.19 -1.75 16.78
C PRO A 680 2.24 -2.08 15.71
N TYR A 681 3.54 -2.09 16.05
CA TYR A 681 4.61 -2.41 15.10
C TYR A 681 4.71 -3.91 14.82
N SER A 682 4.45 -4.32 13.57
CA SER A 682 4.78 -5.67 13.08
C SER A 682 6.16 -5.63 12.41
N ARG A 683 7.21 -6.00 13.16
CA ARG A 683 8.58 -6.10 12.66
C ARG A 683 8.83 -7.48 12.03
N PRO A 684 9.79 -7.61 11.10
CA PRO A 684 10.39 -8.91 10.80
C PRO A 684 10.84 -9.58 12.11
N ILE A 685 10.38 -10.80 12.34
CA ILE A 685 10.78 -11.64 13.45
C ILE A 685 11.75 -12.67 12.91
N LYS A 686 12.95 -12.71 13.48
CA LYS A 686 13.89 -13.81 13.25
C LYS A 686 13.38 -15.05 13.97
N ARG A 687 13.17 -16.12 13.22
CA ARG A 687 12.78 -17.44 13.70
C ARG A 687 13.85 -18.45 13.34
N SER A 688 13.83 -19.57 14.04
CA SER A 688 14.76 -20.67 13.83
C SER A 688 14.00 -21.97 13.95
N VAL A 689 14.26 -22.90 13.04
CA VAL A 689 13.68 -24.25 13.07
C VAL A 689 14.81 -25.29 13.11
N GLY A 690 14.61 -26.34 13.93
CA GLY A 690 15.57 -27.42 14.08
C GLY A 690 15.53 -28.39 12.90
N LEU A 691 16.70 -28.73 12.40
CA LEU A 691 16.93 -29.76 11.38
C LEU A 691 17.54 -31.01 12.03
N GLU A 692 17.56 -32.12 11.29
CA GLU A 692 18.24 -33.34 11.74
C GLU A 692 19.72 -33.08 12.08
N GLY A 693 20.25 -33.85 13.03
CA GLY A 693 21.63 -33.73 13.49
C GLY A 693 21.91 -32.50 14.37
N GLY A 694 20.88 -31.79 14.84
CA GLY A 694 21.01 -30.63 15.71
C GLY A 694 21.37 -29.33 14.97
N ARG A 695 21.22 -29.32 13.64
CA ARG A 695 21.37 -28.13 12.79
C ARG A 695 20.18 -27.17 13.00
N ILE A 696 20.39 -25.90 12.70
CA ILE A 696 19.36 -24.85 12.83
C ILE A 696 19.26 -24.08 11.52
N GLN A 697 18.05 -23.94 11.00
CA GLN A 697 17.74 -23.06 9.87
C GLN A 697 17.13 -21.76 10.40
N GLU A 698 17.82 -20.64 10.18
CA GLU A 698 17.33 -19.30 10.52
C GLU A 698 16.60 -18.66 9.34
N TYR A 699 15.51 -17.96 9.62
CA TYR A 699 14.71 -17.25 8.63
C TYR A 699 13.97 -16.08 9.31
N SER A 700 13.33 -15.23 8.51
CA SER A 700 12.55 -14.08 9.04
C SER A 700 11.14 -14.10 8.48
N VAL A 701 10.16 -13.80 9.34
CA VAL A 701 8.75 -13.67 8.95
C VAL A 701 8.19 -12.33 9.42
N ARG A 702 7.20 -11.81 8.70
CA ARG A 702 6.48 -10.60 9.08
C ARG A 702 5.03 -10.76 8.67
N PHE A 703 4.11 -10.72 9.62
CA PHE A 703 2.67 -10.73 9.33
C PHE A 703 2.09 -9.41 9.86
N PRO A 704 1.88 -8.40 8.99
CA PRO A 704 1.45 -7.08 9.44
C PRO A 704 0.05 -7.12 10.06
N SER A 705 -0.18 -6.28 11.08
CA SER A 705 -1.51 -6.08 11.66
C SER A 705 -2.36 -5.24 10.69
N TYR A 706 -3.43 -5.82 10.17
CA TYR A 706 -4.45 -5.09 9.39
C TYR A 706 -5.56 -4.60 10.31
N ASP A 707 -6.31 -3.56 9.93
CA ASP A 707 -7.40 -2.99 10.74
C ASP A 707 -8.57 -3.95 11.05
N GLY A 708 -8.50 -5.21 10.57
CA GLY A 708 -9.48 -6.25 10.82
C GLY A 708 -10.79 -6.06 10.08
N GLU A 709 -10.88 -5.09 9.16
CA GLU A 709 -12.09 -4.81 8.38
C GLU A 709 -12.65 -6.09 7.72
N GLY A 710 -13.97 -6.29 7.81
CA GLY A 710 -14.65 -7.48 7.30
C GLY A 710 -14.54 -8.72 8.19
N SER A 711 -13.79 -8.68 9.30
CA SER A 711 -13.76 -9.75 10.30
C SER A 711 -14.67 -9.49 11.50
N LEU A 712 -15.12 -10.57 12.14
CA LEU A 712 -15.99 -10.55 13.31
C LEU A 712 -15.30 -9.86 14.50
N SER A 713 -16.07 -9.07 15.26
CA SER A 713 -15.64 -8.51 16.55
C SER A 713 -15.67 -9.57 17.66
N LEU A 714 -14.69 -9.47 18.55
CA LEU A 714 -14.51 -10.32 19.72
C LEU A 714 -14.62 -9.46 20.98
N ASP A 715 -15.11 -10.04 22.07
CA ASP A 715 -15.30 -9.37 23.34
C ASP A 715 -14.05 -9.50 24.22
N ILE A 716 -13.57 -8.37 24.74
CA ILE A 716 -12.47 -8.31 25.70
C ILE A 716 -13.07 -8.42 27.10
N THR A 717 -12.72 -9.49 27.80
CA THR A 717 -13.21 -9.77 29.15
C THR A 717 -12.06 -9.74 30.16
N ARG A 718 -12.38 -9.80 31.46
CA ARG A 718 -11.35 -9.88 32.51
C ARG A 718 -10.53 -11.17 32.44
N ASP A 719 -11.12 -12.23 31.88
CA ASP A 719 -10.54 -13.57 31.83
C ASP A 719 -9.84 -13.85 30.50
N GLY A 720 -9.88 -12.91 29.54
CA GLY A 720 -9.32 -13.09 28.21
C GLY A 720 -10.22 -12.56 27.09
N LEU A 721 -9.88 -12.94 25.86
CA LEU A 721 -10.61 -12.61 24.64
C LEU A 721 -11.63 -13.70 24.30
N ARG A 722 -12.91 -13.32 24.21
CA ARG A 722 -14.00 -14.26 23.92
C ARG A 722 -14.62 -13.98 22.56
N GLY A 723 -14.84 -15.02 21.77
CA GLY A 723 -15.66 -14.93 20.57
C GLY A 723 -15.52 -16.12 19.63
N ARG A 724 -16.14 -16.01 18.46
CA ARG A 724 -16.18 -17.08 17.46
C ARG A 724 -14.96 -17.02 16.54
N TRP A 725 -14.39 -18.19 16.29
CA TRP A 725 -13.23 -18.39 15.42
C TRP A 725 -13.54 -19.50 14.42
N ARG A 726 -12.86 -19.46 13.26
CA ARG A 726 -12.70 -20.68 12.47
C ARG A 726 -11.58 -21.49 13.10
N ILE A 727 -11.83 -22.76 13.38
CA ILE A 727 -10.90 -23.63 14.08
C ILE A 727 -10.66 -24.94 13.34
N VAL A 728 -9.47 -25.50 13.54
CA VAL A 728 -9.16 -26.92 13.29
C VAL A 728 -8.59 -27.47 14.60
N GLU A 729 -9.21 -28.52 15.14
CA GLU A 729 -8.63 -29.26 16.25
C GLU A 729 -7.58 -30.22 15.73
N VAL A 730 -6.35 -30.10 16.22
CA VAL A 730 -5.22 -30.91 15.75
C VAL A 730 -4.99 -32.03 16.75
N ASP A 731 -5.16 -33.26 16.28
CA ASP A 731 -4.79 -34.47 17.00
C ASP A 731 -3.56 -35.15 16.36
N ARG A 732 -3.13 -36.27 16.95
CA ARG A 732 -1.99 -37.04 16.43
C ARG A 732 -2.23 -37.57 15.02
N SER A 733 -3.46 -37.94 14.70
CA SER A 733 -3.78 -38.48 13.37
C SER A 733 -3.61 -37.41 12.29
N LEU A 734 -4.10 -36.19 12.55
CA LEU A 734 -3.96 -35.07 11.63
C LEU A 734 -2.50 -34.61 11.49
N LEU A 735 -1.76 -34.58 12.60
CA LEU A 735 -0.32 -34.29 12.61
C LEU A 735 0.44 -35.28 11.72
N ASP A 736 0.28 -36.59 11.97
CA ASP A 736 0.99 -37.65 11.25
C ASP A 736 0.66 -37.65 9.75
N SER A 737 -0.58 -37.26 9.39
CA SER A 737 -1.03 -37.21 7.98
C SER A 737 -0.44 -36.05 7.19
N ASN A 738 -0.02 -34.96 7.86
CA ASN A 738 0.45 -33.73 7.20
C ASN A 738 1.95 -33.46 7.41
N LYS A 739 2.60 -34.19 8.31
CA LYS A 739 4.00 -33.97 8.69
C LYS A 739 4.95 -34.05 7.49
N ASP A 740 4.77 -35.04 6.62
CA ASP A 740 5.63 -35.25 5.45
C ASP A 740 5.49 -34.12 4.42
N LEU A 741 4.29 -33.56 4.26
CA LEU A 741 4.03 -32.46 3.33
C LEU A 741 4.61 -31.13 3.84
N CYS A 742 4.54 -30.90 5.15
CA CYS A 742 4.89 -29.60 5.73
C CYS A 742 6.35 -29.49 6.18
N CYS A 743 7.03 -30.64 6.32
CA CYS A 743 8.45 -30.74 6.64
C CYS A 743 9.30 -31.13 5.43
N GLU A 744 8.86 -30.77 4.21
CA GLU A 744 9.58 -31.07 2.98
C GLU A 744 10.98 -30.41 2.98
N LEU A 745 11.99 -31.21 2.67
CA LEU A 745 13.38 -30.79 2.57
C LEU A 745 13.75 -30.53 1.10
N THR A 746 14.32 -29.36 0.82
CA THR A 746 14.81 -28.95 -0.49
C THR A 746 16.28 -28.55 -0.41
N HIS A 747 16.96 -28.55 -1.56
CA HIS A 747 18.25 -27.88 -1.67
C HIS A 747 18.07 -26.35 -1.54
N PRO A 748 19.07 -25.63 -1.01
CA PRO A 748 19.03 -24.17 -0.93
C PRO A 748 18.85 -23.57 -2.33
N PRO A 749 18.07 -22.50 -2.48
CA PRO A 749 17.93 -21.82 -3.78
C PRO A 749 19.28 -21.28 -4.26
N GLU A 750 19.50 -21.28 -5.59
CA GLU A 750 20.75 -20.87 -6.26
C GLU A 750 21.33 -19.52 -5.80
N ALA A 751 20.49 -18.61 -5.29
CA ALA A 751 20.90 -17.30 -4.80
C ALA A 751 21.69 -17.32 -3.47
N TYR A 752 21.85 -18.47 -2.82
CA TYR A 752 22.58 -18.63 -1.55
C TYR A 752 24.03 -19.15 -1.71
N TYR A 753 24.50 -19.38 -2.93
CA TYR A 753 25.87 -19.83 -3.18
C TYR A 753 26.83 -18.66 -3.38
N ASP A 754 27.89 -18.59 -2.57
CA ASP A 754 29.18 -18.05 -3.06
C ASP A 754 29.70 -19.02 -4.13
N ASP A 755 30.35 -18.51 -5.19
CA ASP A 755 30.78 -19.20 -6.43
C ASP A 755 31.64 -20.49 -6.25
N GLU A 756 31.85 -20.99 -5.02
CA GLU A 756 32.77 -22.10 -4.68
C GLU A 756 32.13 -23.42 -4.24
N VAL A 757 30.80 -23.53 -4.02
CA VAL A 757 30.18 -24.78 -3.53
C VAL A 757 29.53 -25.59 -4.66
N ALA A 758 29.98 -26.83 -4.85
CA ALA A 758 29.39 -27.75 -5.82
C ALA A 758 27.96 -28.15 -5.41
N PHE A 759 27.02 -28.14 -6.36
CA PHE A 759 25.60 -28.48 -6.18
C PHE A 759 25.36 -29.85 -5.51
N GLU A 760 26.31 -30.79 -5.66
CA GLU A 760 26.21 -32.15 -5.11
C GLU A 760 26.46 -32.22 -3.58
N ASP A 761 27.03 -31.17 -2.97
CA ASP A 761 27.33 -31.11 -1.53
C ASP A 761 26.42 -30.13 -0.75
N ALA A 762 25.38 -29.57 -1.39
CA ALA A 762 24.52 -28.58 -0.77
C ALA A 762 23.54 -29.20 0.23
N GLU A 763 23.68 -28.85 1.52
CA GLU A 763 22.88 -29.40 2.60
C GLU A 763 21.38 -29.03 2.47
N LEU A 764 20.51 -30.00 2.71
CA LEU A 764 19.05 -29.80 2.67
C LEU A 764 18.55 -28.88 3.80
N ILE A 765 17.52 -28.09 3.47
CA ILE A 765 16.78 -27.16 4.34
C ILE A 765 15.27 -27.35 4.15
N TYR A 766 14.43 -26.89 5.09
CA TYR A 766 12.98 -26.92 4.85
C TYR A 766 12.60 -25.96 3.73
N ALA A 767 11.74 -26.42 2.82
CA ALA A 767 11.15 -25.59 1.76
C ALA A 767 10.27 -24.48 2.36
N HIS A 768 9.53 -24.81 3.41
CA HIS A 768 8.65 -23.89 4.14
C HIS A 768 8.96 -23.90 5.63
N PRO A 769 10.02 -23.19 6.07
CA PRO A 769 10.53 -23.34 7.43
C PRO A 769 9.60 -22.81 8.53
N ASP A 770 8.68 -21.89 8.21
CA ASP A 770 7.68 -21.39 9.16
C ASP A 770 6.52 -22.37 9.37
N ASP A 771 6.09 -23.04 8.30
CA ASP A 771 5.09 -24.11 8.37
C ASP A 771 5.66 -25.31 9.14
N ALA A 772 6.91 -25.71 8.86
CA ALA A 772 7.60 -26.76 9.60
C ALA A 772 7.70 -26.42 11.10
N LEU A 773 8.05 -25.17 11.45
CA LEU A 773 8.09 -24.73 12.84
C LEU A 773 6.70 -24.78 13.50
N ALA A 774 5.65 -24.41 12.77
CA ALA A 774 4.27 -24.48 13.25
C ALA A 774 3.92 -25.93 13.67
N TRP A 775 4.16 -26.90 12.79
CA TRP A 775 3.85 -28.31 13.06
C TRP A 775 4.71 -28.92 14.16
N LEU A 776 6.00 -28.60 14.24
CA LEU A 776 6.86 -29.01 15.35
C LEU A 776 6.38 -28.43 16.69
N THR A 777 5.88 -27.19 16.68
CA THR A 777 5.27 -26.56 17.86
C THR A 777 4.00 -27.32 18.28
N VAL A 778 3.15 -27.72 17.33
CA VAL A 778 1.96 -28.53 17.61
C VAL A 778 2.34 -29.89 18.20
N GLU A 779 3.34 -30.57 17.63
CA GLU A 779 3.85 -31.86 18.14
C GLU A 779 4.32 -31.75 19.60
N GLU A 780 5.14 -30.73 19.91
CA GLU A 780 5.62 -30.49 21.26
C GLU A 780 4.46 -30.26 22.25
N LEU A 781 3.46 -29.46 21.87
CA LEU A 781 2.30 -29.20 22.72
C LEU A 781 1.47 -30.46 22.99
N LEU A 782 1.28 -31.31 21.97
CA LEU A 782 0.59 -32.59 22.09
C LEU A 782 1.39 -33.60 22.95
N ASP A 783 2.72 -33.59 22.87
CA ASP A 783 3.61 -34.40 23.73
C ASP A 783 3.46 -34.03 25.21
N HIS A 784 3.22 -32.75 25.50
CA HIS A 784 2.97 -32.26 26.85
C HIS A 784 1.51 -32.45 27.31
N GLY A 785 0.67 -33.11 26.51
CA GLY A 785 -0.72 -33.42 26.85
C GLY A 785 -1.69 -32.25 26.72
N ALA A 786 -1.32 -31.18 26.01
CA ALA A 786 -2.24 -30.10 25.68
C ALA A 786 -3.19 -30.50 24.54
N ARG A 787 -4.39 -29.92 24.52
CA ARG A 787 -5.23 -29.85 23.31
C ARG A 787 -4.74 -28.69 22.45
N VAL A 788 -4.70 -28.85 21.14
CA VAL A 788 -4.19 -27.82 20.21
C VAL A 788 -5.27 -27.48 19.19
N ARG A 789 -5.46 -26.18 18.97
CA ARG A 789 -6.33 -25.65 17.91
C ARG A 789 -5.56 -24.67 17.04
N LEU A 790 -5.74 -24.81 15.74
CA LEU A 790 -5.40 -23.78 14.77
C LEU A 790 -6.60 -22.87 14.62
N ILE A 791 -6.39 -21.56 14.57
CA ILE A 791 -7.48 -20.58 14.48
C ILE A 791 -7.25 -19.55 13.38
N ARG A 792 -8.35 -19.17 12.73
CA ARG A 792 -8.45 -18.12 11.71
C ARG A 792 -9.67 -17.22 11.98
N ALA A 793 -9.64 -16.01 11.46
CA ALA A 793 -10.71 -15.05 11.62
C ALA A 793 -11.96 -15.44 10.80
N VAL A 794 -13.13 -15.20 11.39
CA VAL A 794 -14.43 -15.38 10.72
C VAL A 794 -14.86 -14.04 10.12
N ALA A 795 -15.47 -14.05 8.95
CA ALA A 795 -16.07 -12.87 8.36
C ALA A 795 -17.26 -12.34 9.19
N GLU A 796 -17.71 -11.12 8.90
CA GLU A 796 -18.85 -10.49 9.60
C GLU A 796 -20.18 -11.27 9.46
N ASP A 797 -20.33 -12.10 8.43
CA ASP A 797 -21.49 -13.00 8.28
C ASP A 797 -21.50 -14.15 9.30
N GLY A 798 -20.39 -14.36 10.01
CA GLY A 798 -20.23 -15.40 11.01
C GLY A 798 -20.13 -16.81 10.44
N ILE A 799 -19.89 -16.96 9.13
CA ILE A 799 -19.83 -18.25 8.41
C ILE A 799 -18.59 -18.31 7.51
N SER A 800 -18.38 -17.28 6.69
CA SER A 800 -17.32 -17.24 5.69
C SER A 800 -15.95 -16.99 6.30
N PRO A 801 -14.84 -17.40 5.63
CA PRO A 801 -13.50 -17.03 6.08
C PRO A 801 -13.33 -15.52 5.94
N ALA A 802 -12.67 -14.88 6.91
CA ALA A 802 -12.28 -13.49 6.76
C ALA A 802 -11.12 -13.40 5.77
N VAL A 803 -11.38 -12.82 4.60
CA VAL A 803 -10.38 -12.62 3.54
C VAL A 803 -9.25 -11.70 4.00
N GLY A 804 -9.54 -10.70 4.86
CA GLY A 804 -8.53 -9.86 5.50
C GLY A 804 -7.50 -9.26 4.51
N SER A 805 -6.26 -9.74 4.60
CA SER A 805 -5.14 -9.39 3.72
C SER A 805 -4.73 -10.49 2.73
N SER A 806 -5.35 -11.66 2.80
CA SER A 806 -5.08 -12.70 1.81
C SER A 806 -5.45 -12.14 0.43
N GLN A 807 -4.70 -12.53 -0.60
CA GLN A 807 -4.95 -12.10 -1.99
C GLN A 807 -4.66 -10.62 -2.30
N ARG A 808 -3.81 -9.95 -1.53
CA ARG A 808 -3.37 -8.56 -1.81
C ARG A 808 -2.06 -8.44 -2.59
N GLY A 809 -1.41 -9.54 -2.94
CA GLY A 809 -0.14 -9.49 -3.68
C GLY A 809 1.07 -9.09 -2.81
N GLU A 810 0.95 -9.23 -1.49
CA GLU A 810 2.05 -9.07 -0.54
C GLU A 810 2.41 -10.47 0.00
N ALA A 811 3.71 -10.80 0.07
CA ALA A 811 4.26 -12.13 0.38
C ALA A 811 4.09 -12.56 1.85
N PHE A 812 2.92 -12.37 2.43
CA PHE A 812 2.60 -12.76 3.81
C PHE A 812 1.87 -14.09 3.90
N GLY A 813 1.41 -14.63 2.75
CA GLY A 813 0.74 -15.92 2.67
C GLY A 813 -0.59 -15.97 3.42
N LEU A 814 -1.20 -17.15 3.46
CA LEU A 814 -2.25 -17.44 4.42
C LEU A 814 -1.60 -17.69 5.79
N VAL A 815 -2.25 -17.24 6.85
CA VAL A 815 -1.76 -17.40 8.22
C VAL A 815 -2.77 -18.13 9.10
N ALA A 816 -2.27 -18.79 10.14
CA ALA A 816 -3.08 -19.36 11.20
C ALA A 816 -2.40 -19.09 12.55
N ALA A 817 -3.21 -18.92 13.61
CA ALA A 817 -2.69 -18.87 14.96
C ALA A 817 -2.79 -20.23 15.63
N ILE A 818 -1.77 -20.60 16.42
CA ILE A 818 -1.79 -21.79 17.27
C ILE A 818 -2.25 -21.37 18.66
N CYS A 819 -3.25 -22.08 19.17
CA CYS A 819 -3.74 -21.96 20.54
C CYS A 819 -3.68 -23.33 21.23
N ALA A 820 -3.31 -23.34 22.51
CA ALA A 820 -3.18 -24.57 23.30
C ALA A 820 -3.99 -24.51 24.59
N SER A 821 -4.57 -25.62 25.01
CA SER A 821 -5.34 -25.74 26.25
C SER A 821 -4.86 -26.92 27.08
N VAL A 822 -4.58 -26.66 28.36
CA VAL A 822 -4.22 -27.69 29.35
C VAL A 822 -5.37 -28.00 30.31
N ASP A 823 -6.48 -27.28 30.22
CA ASP A 823 -7.64 -27.36 31.13
C ASP A 823 -8.86 -28.06 30.50
N GLY A 824 -8.62 -28.86 29.46
CA GLY A 824 -9.68 -29.60 28.76
C GLY A 824 -10.50 -28.75 27.78
N GLY A 825 -10.04 -27.55 27.43
CA GLY A 825 -10.64 -26.67 26.42
C GLY A 825 -11.46 -25.51 26.99
N SER A 826 -11.44 -25.27 28.31
CA SER A 826 -12.15 -24.13 28.91
C SER A 826 -11.44 -22.80 28.68
N SER A 827 -10.11 -22.79 28.55
CA SER A 827 -9.33 -21.63 28.14
C SER A 827 -8.19 -22.04 27.22
N TRP A 828 -7.80 -21.12 26.33
CA TRP A 828 -6.83 -21.36 25.27
C TRP A 828 -5.72 -20.31 25.31
N GLU A 829 -4.48 -20.73 25.51
CA GLU A 829 -3.32 -19.84 25.51
C GLU A 829 -2.85 -19.57 24.09
N TRP A 830 -2.60 -18.31 23.74
CA TRP A 830 -2.03 -17.92 22.44
C TRP A 830 -0.55 -18.33 22.32
N LYS A 831 -0.20 -19.17 21.32
CA LYS A 831 1.18 -19.65 21.13
C LYS A 831 1.93 -18.93 20.01
N GLY A 832 1.24 -18.46 18.97
CA GLY A 832 1.87 -17.71 17.89
C GLY A 832 1.03 -17.66 16.63
N VAL A 833 1.46 -16.83 15.66
CA VAL A 833 0.93 -16.79 14.29
C VAL A 833 2.00 -17.33 13.36
N TYR A 834 1.61 -18.21 12.44
CA TYR A 834 2.49 -18.85 11.49
C TYR A 834 1.88 -18.76 10.09
N SER A 835 2.75 -18.86 9.08
CA SER A 835 2.34 -19.23 7.73
C SER A 835 1.53 -20.53 7.77
N TRP A 836 0.61 -20.69 6.82
CA TRP A 836 -0.21 -21.89 6.70
C TRP A 836 -0.64 -22.11 5.25
N GLN A 837 -0.09 -23.14 4.59
CA GLN A 837 -0.32 -23.39 3.15
C GLN A 837 -1.73 -23.83 2.80
N GLU A 838 -2.53 -24.36 3.74
CA GLU A 838 -3.88 -24.81 3.39
C GLU A 838 -4.78 -23.65 2.97
N SER A 839 -5.48 -23.86 1.84
CA SER A 839 -6.45 -22.92 1.29
C SER A 839 -7.54 -22.54 2.31
N GLU A 840 -8.16 -21.37 2.14
CA GLU A 840 -9.28 -20.92 2.99
C GLU A 840 -10.53 -21.83 2.89
N ASN A 841 -10.60 -22.67 1.84
CA ASN A 841 -11.72 -23.56 1.53
C ASN A 841 -11.50 -25.00 2.00
N TYR A 842 -10.47 -25.28 2.80
CA TYR A 842 -10.28 -26.60 3.38
C TYR A 842 -11.52 -27.01 4.22
N GLU A 843 -12.09 -28.19 3.94
CA GLU A 843 -13.35 -28.64 4.56
C GLU A 843 -13.23 -28.88 6.08
N GLY A 844 -12.02 -29.03 6.62
CA GLY A 844 -11.79 -29.31 8.04
C GLY A 844 -11.95 -28.12 8.99
N TRP A 845 -12.23 -26.91 8.50
CA TRP A 845 -12.43 -25.73 9.33
C TRP A 845 -13.87 -25.65 9.86
N GLU A 846 -14.03 -25.70 11.19
CA GLU A 846 -15.31 -25.51 11.87
C GLU A 846 -15.41 -24.13 12.54
N ILE A 847 -16.60 -23.74 13.00
CA ILE A 847 -16.79 -22.49 13.75
C ILE A 847 -17.11 -22.83 15.19
N ASP A 848 -16.28 -22.34 16.11
CA ASP A 848 -16.47 -22.54 17.56
C ASP A 848 -16.18 -21.25 18.34
N GLU A 849 -16.78 -21.15 19.52
CA GLU A 849 -16.50 -20.05 20.46
C GLU A 849 -15.31 -20.43 21.36
N MET A 850 -14.37 -19.51 21.50
CA MET A 850 -13.18 -19.71 22.34
C MET A 850 -13.00 -18.56 23.33
N LEU A 851 -12.46 -18.89 24.49
CA LEU A 851 -11.87 -17.94 25.42
C LEU A 851 -10.34 -18.07 25.34
N ILE A 852 -9.69 -17.04 24.82
CA ILE A 852 -8.24 -17.00 24.62
C ILE A 852 -7.59 -16.13 25.69
N THR A 853 -6.58 -16.66 26.38
CA THR A 853 -5.79 -15.96 27.41
C THR A 853 -4.48 -15.41 26.85
#